data_AF-A0A3A1X7I7-F1
#
_entry.id   AF-A0A3A1X7I7-F1
#
_cell.length_a   1.000
_cell.length_b   1.000
_cell.length_c   1.000
_cell.angle_alpha   90.00
_cell.angle_beta   90.00
_cell.angle_gamma   90.00
#
_symmetry.space_group_name_H-M   'P 1'
#
loop_
_entity.id
_entity.type
_entity.pdbx_description
1 polymer ?
#
loop_
_entity_poly.entity_id
_entity_poly.type
_entity_poly.pdbx_seq_one_letter_code
_entity_poly.pdbx_strand_id
1 'polypeptide(L)'
;MGIMQNQVQSSNNADSICHNAKNCNYNADRSMQIALRTIDTLWESKNSIPVKLFSKKHIFNDFPFMPSSTKLGWIKIYGKKQGISIGLFSKDCKRFYQVAVADLEGRVYEGHTVTIEDTTENIPELSFVEQNSMTLSNSDRFYGCIDKKTTRASHKASHSASHIKKSGFKNKSNNDLVVIKGDVVVQTSKDGGIQWVSSWIRKANTKKETYTLEETRVDLPNNLRCNLSYFDAIAISYFASFFVPDMLLAFSGFGSGNIFRHLTKEAPLSAIRRSVCDANTAERAGLRVSAMEKYFTYLMADAGALEDAGALEAEHAAERLHLQKSKCSDANFLVWDDSLEAKSALKALRIEGAINRFQSISNCLEENCSNGGDLTENNATYNQVCAMDMAFINDPAFCASGEIDMNSFGDPLQDNNIRPLLHLLNRARKSNDLYIYKADGSSNCEWSYRQRLSELIRSLYLPFRFDADFRSNLDSGNVALSFMATGNSMMPNLTYDCVKKDFVPISEQNRSKMTTNYNLRLGLMLATLAFGASEEVQNVSIRLDSIGLEEMVAAQDVAMNKILSQTINALNHMNKNAARAKGDPKDGDIHGDVSSGFANLGSSADSSADSTSDSLVESIVENLEDTSASNSDNSANGNRSDNSNSSNSDSNNSAKNEDPMAAFSKSPSIIPLLTV
;
A
#
# COMPACT_ATOMS: atom_id res chain seq x y z
N MET A 1 -25.59 44.41 15.52
CA MET A 1 -24.42 44.97 14.83
C MET A 1 -23.27 44.99 15.82
N GLY A 2 -22.35 44.04 15.68
CA GLY A 2 -21.21 43.89 16.58
C GLY A 2 -20.21 42.94 15.93
N ILE A 3 -19.07 43.50 15.54
CA ILE A 3 -17.98 42.88 14.78
C ILE A 3 -17.17 41.99 15.74
N MET A 4 -17.00 40.72 15.37
CA MET A 4 -16.08 39.77 16.01
C MET A 4 -14.64 40.08 15.57
N GLN A 5 -13.77 40.37 16.54
CA GLN A 5 -12.32 40.32 16.39
C GLN A 5 -11.84 38.88 16.60
N ASN A 6 -11.25 38.30 15.54
CA ASN A 6 -10.44 37.09 15.64
C ASN A 6 -9.06 37.44 16.21
N GLN A 7 -8.72 36.88 17.37
CA GLN A 7 -7.34 36.77 17.82
C GLN A 7 -6.82 35.35 17.57
N VAL A 8 -5.68 35.34 16.91
CA VAL A 8 -4.82 34.21 16.58
C VAL A 8 -4.38 33.47 17.85
N GLN A 9 -4.66 32.17 17.93
CA GLN A 9 -3.93 31.24 18.77
C GLN A 9 -3.34 30.15 17.89
N SER A 10 -2.02 30.17 17.77
CA SER A 10 -1.22 29.09 17.22
C SER A 10 -1.36 27.85 18.12
N SER A 11 -2.06 26.82 17.64
CA SER A 11 -2.07 25.52 18.30
C SER A 11 -1.00 24.61 17.70
N ASN A 12 0.07 24.40 18.45
CA ASN A 12 0.90 23.20 18.34
C ASN A 12 0.01 21.98 18.61
N ASN A 13 -0.36 21.23 17.57
CA ASN A 13 -1.02 19.92 17.69
C ASN A 13 -0.18 18.89 16.94
N ALA A 14 0.94 18.49 17.53
CA ALA A 14 1.70 17.31 17.14
C ALA A 14 1.68 16.20 18.24
N ASP A 15 1.00 16.44 19.36
CA ASP A 15 0.93 15.51 20.49
C ASP A 15 -0.51 15.00 20.72
N SER A 16 -0.99 14.03 19.93
CA SER A 16 -2.19 13.27 20.32
C SER A 16 -2.26 11.83 19.80
N ILE A 17 -1.14 11.11 19.72
CA ILE A 17 -1.16 9.68 19.32
C ILE A 17 -1.34 8.72 20.52
N CYS A 18 -1.31 9.20 21.77
CA CYS A 18 -1.39 8.32 22.96
C CYS A 18 -2.69 8.44 23.78
N HIS A 19 -3.87 8.20 23.22
CA HIS A 19 -5.13 8.02 23.98
C HIS A 19 -6.03 6.92 23.38
N ASN A 20 -5.57 5.66 23.34
CA ASN A 20 -6.31 4.58 22.67
C ASN A 20 -7.33 3.83 23.55
N ALA A 21 -7.06 3.53 24.83
CA ALA A 21 -7.95 2.63 25.58
C ALA A 21 -9.31 3.24 26.01
N LYS A 22 -9.35 4.52 26.39
CA LYS A 22 -10.61 5.17 26.84
C LYS A 22 -11.51 5.58 25.68
N ASN A 23 -10.93 5.98 24.54
CA ASN A 23 -11.68 6.33 23.33
C ASN A 23 -12.27 5.10 22.64
N CYS A 24 -11.60 3.94 22.65
CA CYS A 24 -12.16 2.71 22.08
C CYS A 24 -13.44 2.25 22.78
N ASN A 25 -13.49 2.30 24.12
CA ASN A 25 -14.71 1.94 24.87
C ASN A 25 -15.87 2.92 24.58
N TYR A 26 -15.59 4.23 24.54
CA TYR A 26 -16.60 5.24 24.23
C TYR A 26 -17.18 5.08 22.81
N ASN A 27 -16.31 4.77 21.83
CA ASN A 27 -16.71 4.58 20.44
C ASN A 27 -17.50 3.27 20.24
N ALA A 28 -17.08 2.16 20.87
CA ALA A 28 -17.83 0.91 20.85
C ALA A 28 -19.22 1.04 21.49
N ASP A 29 -19.32 1.76 22.62
CA ASP A 29 -20.60 2.07 23.26
C ASP A 29 -21.51 2.90 22.35
N ARG A 30 -20.94 3.86 21.60
CA ARG A 30 -21.68 4.66 20.62
C ARG A 30 -22.19 3.83 19.45
N SER A 31 -21.36 2.97 18.86
CA SER A 31 -21.79 2.05 17.79
C SER A 31 -22.93 1.15 18.24
N MET A 32 -22.82 0.61 19.45
CA MET A 32 -23.86 -0.24 20.03
C MET A 32 -25.17 0.53 20.27
N GLN A 33 -25.10 1.80 20.68
CA GLN A 33 -26.29 2.66 20.79
C GLN A 33 -26.95 2.94 19.44
N ILE A 34 -26.16 3.14 18.38
CA ILE A 34 -26.69 3.31 17.02
C ILE A 34 -27.41 2.03 16.60
N ALA A 35 -26.75 0.86 16.72
CA ALA A 35 -27.35 -0.43 16.39
C ALA A 35 -28.65 -0.69 17.16
N LEU A 36 -28.66 -0.44 18.48
CA LEU A 36 -29.85 -0.57 19.32
C LEU A 36 -31.01 0.29 18.81
N ARG A 37 -30.77 1.59 18.56
CA ARG A 37 -31.82 2.49 18.06
C ARG A 37 -32.35 2.04 16.71
N THR A 38 -31.47 1.70 15.77
CA THR A 38 -31.88 1.23 14.43
C THR A 38 -32.72 -0.03 14.54
N ILE A 39 -32.30 -1.01 15.34
CA ILE A 39 -33.05 -2.27 15.52
C ILE A 39 -34.40 -2.05 16.21
N ASP A 40 -34.46 -1.19 17.23
CA ASP A 40 -35.72 -0.86 17.90
C ASP A 40 -36.70 -0.21 16.91
N THR A 41 -36.24 0.72 16.07
CA THR A 41 -37.10 1.33 15.03
C THR A 41 -37.61 0.31 14.01
N LEU A 42 -36.81 -0.69 13.64
CA LEU A 42 -37.24 -1.78 12.76
C LEU A 42 -38.35 -2.60 13.41
N TRP A 43 -38.25 -2.91 14.70
CA TRP A 43 -39.29 -3.65 15.43
C TRP A 43 -40.58 -2.83 15.64
N GLU A 44 -40.47 -1.50 15.79
CA GLU A 44 -41.62 -0.60 15.94
C GLU A 44 -42.48 -0.48 14.67
N SER A 45 -41.89 -0.70 13.49
CA SER A 45 -42.56 -0.55 12.19
C SER A 45 -43.71 -1.54 11.90
N LYS A 46 -44.03 -2.47 12.82
CA LYS A 46 -45.11 -3.47 12.76
C LYS A 46 -45.08 -4.45 11.56
N ASN A 47 -44.03 -4.47 10.75
CA ASN A 47 -43.91 -5.38 9.60
C ASN A 47 -43.43 -6.81 9.94
N SER A 48 -43.33 -7.15 11.23
CA SER A 48 -42.91 -8.49 11.66
C SER A 48 -43.97 -9.57 11.40
N ILE A 49 -43.54 -10.76 10.97
CA ILE A 49 -44.39 -11.92 10.67
C ILE A 49 -44.19 -13.01 11.75
N PRO A 50 -45.23 -13.75 12.15
CA PRO A 50 -45.06 -14.89 13.04
C PRO A 50 -44.29 -16.03 12.36
N VAL A 51 -43.30 -16.59 13.07
CA VAL A 51 -42.48 -17.70 12.58
C VAL A 51 -43.24 -19.01 12.74
N LYS A 52 -43.57 -19.66 11.62
CA LYS A 52 -44.25 -20.95 11.61
C LYS A 52 -43.37 -22.06 12.21
N LEU A 53 -43.96 -22.97 13.00
CA LEU A 53 -43.24 -24.02 13.74
C LEU A 53 -42.41 -24.95 12.83
N PHE A 54 -42.93 -25.27 11.64
CA PHE A 54 -42.30 -26.19 10.68
C PHE A 54 -41.51 -25.49 9.56
N SER A 55 -41.24 -24.19 9.70
CA SER A 55 -40.44 -23.46 8.72
C SER A 55 -38.96 -23.88 8.81
N LYS A 56 -38.35 -24.21 7.66
CA LYS A 56 -36.90 -24.41 7.60
C LYS A 56 -36.23 -23.05 7.75
N LYS A 57 -35.46 -22.88 8.82
CA LYS A 57 -34.79 -21.64 9.19
C LYS A 57 -33.45 -21.94 9.82
N HIS A 58 -32.55 -20.96 9.79
CA HIS A 58 -31.32 -21.00 10.57
C HIS A 58 -31.15 -19.66 11.28
N ILE A 59 -30.73 -19.71 12.55
CA ILE A 59 -30.52 -18.54 13.40
C ILE A 59 -29.05 -18.53 13.78
N PHE A 60 -28.40 -17.43 13.47
CA PHE A 60 -27.01 -17.19 13.82
C PHE A 60 -26.94 -16.71 15.26
N ASN A 61 -26.29 -17.50 16.11
CA ASN A 61 -26.03 -17.11 17.49
C ASN A 61 -24.77 -16.25 17.55
N ASP A 62 -24.77 -15.27 18.46
CA ASP A 62 -23.61 -14.45 18.80
C ASP A 62 -23.01 -13.70 17.59
N PHE A 63 -23.85 -13.25 16.67
CA PHE A 63 -23.41 -12.39 15.57
C PHE A 63 -22.91 -11.04 16.12
N PRO A 64 -21.71 -10.56 15.71
CA PRO A 64 -21.15 -9.32 16.23
C PRO A 64 -22.05 -8.09 16.02
N PHE A 65 -21.94 -7.08 16.90
CA PHE A 65 -22.71 -5.83 16.84
C PHE A 65 -24.23 -5.97 16.98
N MET A 66 -24.74 -7.14 17.38
CA MET A 66 -26.16 -7.36 17.61
C MET A 66 -26.53 -7.28 19.10
N PRO A 67 -27.62 -6.58 19.45
CA PRO A 67 -28.14 -6.56 20.80
C PRO A 67 -28.71 -7.91 21.21
N SER A 68 -28.61 -8.27 22.48
CA SER A 68 -29.11 -9.56 23.00
C SER A 68 -30.62 -9.76 22.87
N SER A 69 -31.37 -8.72 22.50
CA SER A 69 -32.80 -8.75 22.20
C SER A 69 -33.13 -9.31 20.81
N THR A 70 -32.16 -9.35 19.89
CA THR A 70 -32.39 -9.67 18.48
C THR A 70 -31.33 -10.64 17.97
N LYS A 71 -31.75 -11.58 17.11
CA LYS A 71 -30.85 -12.52 16.45
C LYS A 71 -30.96 -12.39 14.94
N LEU A 72 -29.88 -12.66 14.22
CA LEU A 72 -29.88 -12.67 12.76
C LEU A 72 -30.11 -14.09 12.23
N GLY A 73 -30.63 -14.19 11.01
CA GLY A 73 -30.78 -15.47 10.36
C GLY A 73 -31.61 -15.40 9.09
N TRP A 74 -32.08 -16.56 8.64
CA TRP A 74 -32.90 -16.66 7.45
C TRP A 74 -34.02 -17.71 7.60
N ILE A 75 -35.08 -17.55 6.80
CA ILE A 75 -36.20 -18.49 6.65
C ILE A 75 -36.30 -18.90 5.17
N LYS A 76 -36.39 -20.21 4.90
CA LYS A 76 -36.56 -20.70 3.53
C LYS A 76 -37.94 -20.34 2.98
N ILE A 77 -37.96 -19.76 1.79
CA ILE A 77 -39.18 -19.49 1.03
C ILE A 77 -39.52 -20.73 0.21
N TYR A 78 -40.78 -21.18 0.29
CA TYR A 78 -41.31 -22.32 -0.43
C TYR A 78 -42.31 -21.84 -1.47
N GLY A 79 -42.10 -22.17 -2.75
CA GLY A 79 -42.92 -21.71 -3.86
C GLY A 79 -42.40 -22.14 -5.24
N LYS A 80 -42.91 -21.52 -6.31
CA LYS A 80 -42.45 -21.77 -7.70
C LYS A 80 -41.02 -21.30 -7.93
N LYS A 81 -40.61 -20.18 -7.32
CA LYS A 81 -39.22 -19.74 -7.20
C LYS A 81 -38.71 -20.07 -5.79
N GLN A 82 -37.51 -20.60 -5.69
CA GLN A 82 -36.89 -20.96 -4.41
C GLN A 82 -35.89 -19.89 -3.99
N GLY A 83 -35.80 -19.62 -2.68
CA GLY A 83 -34.88 -18.65 -2.10
C GLY A 83 -34.97 -18.64 -0.57
N ILE A 84 -34.37 -17.63 0.04
CA ILE A 84 -34.45 -17.38 1.48
C ILE A 84 -34.87 -15.93 1.75
N SER A 85 -35.64 -15.75 2.81
CA SER A 85 -35.88 -14.44 3.41
C SER A 85 -34.84 -14.26 4.51
N ILE A 86 -34.07 -13.16 4.45
CA ILE A 86 -32.99 -12.81 5.38
C ILE A 86 -33.53 -11.73 6.33
N GLY A 87 -33.26 -11.86 7.62
CA GLY A 87 -33.91 -10.98 8.59
C GLY A 87 -33.53 -11.14 10.05
N LEU A 88 -34.27 -10.42 10.88
CA LEU A 88 -34.13 -10.32 12.33
C LEU A 88 -35.16 -11.23 12.99
N PHE A 89 -34.72 -12.04 13.95
CA PHE A 89 -35.56 -12.82 14.84
C PHE A 89 -35.67 -12.13 16.20
N SER A 90 -36.87 -12.13 16.77
CA SER A 90 -37.09 -11.71 18.16
C SER A 90 -36.31 -12.61 19.13
N LYS A 91 -36.05 -12.13 20.36
CA LYS A 91 -35.35 -12.91 21.41
C LYS A 91 -35.92 -14.32 21.63
N ASP A 92 -37.24 -14.46 21.55
CA ASP A 92 -37.97 -15.72 21.70
C ASP A 92 -38.11 -16.53 20.38
N CYS A 93 -37.55 -16.01 19.29
CA CYS A 93 -37.56 -16.58 17.94
C CYS A 93 -38.97 -16.83 17.36
N LYS A 94 -40.00 -16.14 17.89
CA LYS A 94 -41.40 -16.27 17.45
C LYS A 94 -41.80 -15.27 16.38
N ARG A 95 -41.11 -14.13 16.28
CA ARG A 95 -41.35 -13.11 15.25
C ARG A 95 -40.12 -12.97 14.38
N PHE A 96 -40.36 -12.67 13.11
CA PHE A 96 -39.32 -12.46 12.11
C PHE A 96 -39.61 -11.18 11.33
N TYR A 97 -38.60 -10.35 11.16
CA TYR A 97 -38.63 -9.13 10.36
C TYR A 97 -37.71 -9.32 9.16
N GLN A 98 -38.27 -9.31 7.96
CA GLN A 98 -37.49 -9.41 6.73
C GLN A 98 -36.74 -8.11 6.47
N VAL A 99 -35.44 -8.21 6.20
CA VAL A 99 -34.64 -7.08 5.71
C VAL A 99 -34.24 -7.27 4.25
N ALA A 100 -34.14 -8.51 3.77
CA ALA A 100 -33.78 -8.81 2.39
C ALA A 100 -34.29 -10.20 1.95
N VAL A 101 -34.25 -10.47 0.64
CA VAL A 101 -34.50 -11.79 0.04
C VAL A 101 -33.30 -12.18 -0.80
N ALA A 102 -32.87 -13.44 -0.72
CA ALA A 102 -31.83 -13.97 -1.57
C ALA A 102 -32.34 -15.13 -2.43
N ASP A 103 -31.88 -15.18 -3.67
CA ASP A 103 -32.20 -16.24 -4.61
C ASP A 103 -31.18 -17.40 -4.57
N LEU A 104 -31.17 -18.24 -5.61
CA LEU A 104 -30.20 -19.34 -5.77
C LEU A 104 -29.06 -19.00 -6.72
N GLU A 105 -29.06 -17.81 -7.32
CA GLU A 105 -28.06 -17.35 -8.30
C GLU A 105 -27.00 -16.45 -7.67
N GLY A 106 -27.05 -16.26 -6.35
CA GLY A 106 -26.04 -15.49 -5.62
C GLY A 106 -26.43 -14.03 -5.41
N ARG A 107 -27.71 -13.68 -5.62
CA ARG A 107 -28.19 -12.29 -5.56
C ARG A 107 -29.05 -12.07 -4.33
N VAL A 108 -28.88 -10.90 -3.71
CA VAL A 108 -29.65 -10.43 -2.57
C VAL A 108 -30.33 -9.12 -2.92
N TYR A 109 -31.60 -9.04 -2.56
CA TYR A 109 -32.49 -7.93 -2.81
C TYR A 109 -32.97 -7.35 -1.47
N GLU A 110 -32.63 -6.11 -1.20
CA GLU A 110 -32.99 -5.42 0.04
C GLU A 110 -34.46 -4.98 0.04
N GLY A 111 -35.14 -5.20 1.16
CA GLY A 111 -36.48 -4.67 1.38
C GLY A 111 -37.38 -5.61 2.20
N HIS A 112 -38.19 -4.99 3.05
CA HIS A 112 -39.14 -5.69 3.92
C HIS A 112 -40.41 -6.16 3.18
N THR A 113 -40.71 -5.59 2.00
CA THR A 113 -41.82 -5.99 1.14
C THR A 113 -41.41 -6.78 -0.10
N VAL A 114 -40.10 -6.89 -0.37
CA VAL A 114 -39.58 -7.55 -1.57
C VAL A 114 -39.89 -9.04 -1.52
N THR A 115 -40.40 -9.58 -2.62
CA THR A 115 -40.66 -11.00 -2.78
C THR A 115 -39.69 -11.62 -3.78
N ILE A 116 -39.59 -12.96 -3.78
CA ILE A 116 -38.74 -13.67 -4.75
C ILE A 116 -39.26 -13.53 -6.19
N GLU A 117 -40.54 -13.17 -6.35
CA GLU A 117 -41.15 -12.89 -7.63
C GLU A 117 -40.61 -11.59 -8.24
N ASP A 118 -40.37 -10.56 -7.42
CA ASP A 118 -39.94 -9.21 -7.81
C ASP A 118 -38.46 -9.14 -8.26
N THR A 119 -37.69 -10.21 -8.05
CA THR A 119 -36.23 -10.25 -8.32
C THR A 119 -35.86 -10.17 -9.80
N THR A 120 -36.82 -10.35 -10.72
CA THR A 120 -36.56 -10.28 -12.16
C THR A 120 -36.43 -8.86 -12.70
N GLU A 121 -37.01 -7.87 -12.01
CA GLU A 121 -37.02 -6.46 -12.46
C GLU A 121 -36.12 -5.56 -11.61
N ASN A 122 -35.77 -6.01 -10.40
CA ASN A 122 -34.94 -5.26 -9.47
C ASN A 122 -33.45 -5.51 -9.71
N ILE A 123 -32.63 -4.50 -9.41
CA ILE A 123 -31.18 -4.65 -9.35
C ILE A 123 -30.83 -5.21 -7.97
N PRO A 124 -30.02 -6.27 -7.88
CA PRO A 124 -29.61 -6.81 -6.60
C PRO A 124 -28.64 -5.85 -5.89
N GLU A 125 -28.92 -5.55 -4.63
CA GLU A 125 -28.06 -4.74 -3.78
C GLU A 125 -26.76 -5.46 -3.46
N LEU A 126 -26.75 -6.81 -3.39
CA LEU A 126 -25.53 -7.60 -3.20
C LEU A 126 -25.51 -8.82 -4.12
N SER A 127 -24.36 -9.13 -4.69
CA SER A 127 -24.17 -10.28 -5.59
C SER A 127 -22.86 -11.02 -5.34
N PHE A 128 -22.89 -12.34 -5.46
CA PHE A 128 -21.70 -13.20 -5.53
C PHE A 128 -21.24 -13.30 -6.98
N VAL A 129 -19.96 -13.01 -7.23
CA VAL A 129 -19.35 -13.06 -8.56
C VAL A 129 -18.21 -14.08 -8.53
N GLU A 130 -18.30 -15.13 -9.33
CA GLU A 130 -17.23 -16.13 -9.44
C GLU A 130 -16.03 -15.54 -10.22
N GLN A 131 -14.81 -15.79 -9.74
CA GLN A 131 -13.58 -15.36 -10.40
C GLN A 131 -12.83 -16.54 -11.01
N ASN A 132 -11.90 -17.14 -10.25
CA ASN A 132 -10.96 -18.15 -10.75
C ASN A 132 -10.83 -19.32 -9.77
N SER A 133 -10.27 -20.43 -10.25
CA SER A 133 -9.93 -21.58 -9.41
C SER A 133 -8.49 -21.49 -8.93
N MET A 134 -8.23 -21.86 -7.68
CA MET A 134 -6.90 -21.96 -7.10
C MET A 134 -6.78 -23.22 -6.24
N THR A 135 -5.54 -23.63 -5.97
CA THR A 135 -5.24 -24.75 -5.07
C THR A 135 -4.69 -24.20 -3.77
N LEU A 136 -5.36 -24.47 -2.65
CA LEU A 136 -4.90 -23.96 -1.36
C LEU A 136 -3.69 -24.74 -0.86
N SER A 137 -2.65 -24.00 -0.49
CA SER A 137 -1.46 -24.53 0.21
C SER A 137 -1.80 -25.05 1.62
N ASN A 138 -2.81 -24.44 2.26
CA ASN A 138 -3.27 -24.82 3.59
C ASN A 138 -4.80 -24.87 3.66
N SER A 139 -5.33 -26.04 4.02
CA SER A 139 -6.76 -26.25 4.17
C SER A 139 -7.40 -25.47 5.34
N ASP A 140 -6.59 -25.01 6.30
CA ASP A 140 -7.09 -24.23 7.45
C ASP A 140 -7.65 -22.88 7.02
N ARG A 141 -7.19 -22.33 5.88
CA ARG A 141 -7.79 -21.12 5.28
C ARG A 141 -9.28 -21.33 4.99
N PHE A 142 -9.65 -22.52 4.52
CA PHE A 142 -11.03 -22.90 4.22
C PHE A 142 -11.78 -23.36 5.48
N TYR A 143 -11.21 -24.27 6.28
CA TYR A 143 -11.93 -24.89 7.41
C TYR A 143 -11.88 -24.10 8.72
N GLY A 144 -11.00 -23.11 8.81
CA GLY A 144 -10.68 -22.39 10.03
C GLY A 144 -9.73 -23.18 10.94
N CYS A 145 -8.96 -22.47 11.77
CA CYS A 145 -8.10 -23.11 12.76
C CYS A 145 -8.94 -23.75 13.87
N ILE A 146 -8.76 -25.05 14.12
CA ILE A 146 -9.33 -25.72 15.29
C ILE A 146 -8.47 -25.38 16.50
N ASP A 147 -8.95 -24.49 17.36
CA ASP A 147 -8.32 -24.23 18.65
C ASP A 147 -8.30 -25.51 19.49
N LYS A 148 -7.12 -26.13 19.65
CA LYS A 148 -6.92 -27.34 20.47
C LYS A 148 -7.19 -27.12 21.97
N LYS A 149 -7.64 -25.93 22.39
CA LYS A 149 -7.91 -25.58 23.79
C LYS A 149 -9.32 -25.94 24.28
N THR A 150 -10.26 -26.30 23.40
CA THR A 150 -11.65 -26.63 23.77
C THR A 150 -12.00 -28.12 23.84
N THR A 151 -11.03 -29.03 23.73
CA THR A 151 -11.26 -30.49 23.85
C THR A 151 -10.74 -31.11 25.15
N ARG A 152 -10.76 -30.37 26.27
CA ARG A 152 -10.52 -30.94 27.62
C ARG A 152 -11.78 -31.12 28.48
N ALA A 153 -12.97 -30.88 27.94
CA ALA A 153 -14.22 -30.96 28.71
C ALA A 153 -15.34 -31.75 28.04
N SER A 154 -15.03 -32.80 27.28
CA SER A 154 -16.04 -33.80 26.91
C SER A 154 -15.34 -35.02 26.35
N HIS A 155 -15.08 -36.03 27.19
CA HIS A 155 -15.12 -37.47 26.90
C HIS A 155 -14.62 -38.21 28.16
N LYS A 156 -15.50 -38.32 29.17
CA LYS A 156 -15.47 -39.41 30.14
C LYS A 156 -16.31 -40.56 29.57
N ALA A 157 -15.80 -41.79 29.75
CA ALA A 157 -16.32 -43.10 29.33
C ALA A 157 -16.22 -43.37 27.81
N SER A 158 -15.60 -44.44 27.33
CA SER A 158 -15.54 -45.82 27.85
C SER A 158 -14.23 -46.52 27.48
N HIS A 159 -13.87 -47.52 28.30
CA HIS A 159 -12.69 -48.36 28.15
C HIS A 159 -12.84 -49.41 27.04
N SER A 160 -11.81 -49.56 26.20
CA SER A 160 -11.16 -50.85 25.97
C SER A 160 -9.72 -50.66 25.47
N ALA A 161 -8.77 -51.25 26.18
CA ALA A 161 -7.39 -51.47 25.76
C ALA A 161 -7.40 -52.45 24.57
N SER A 162 -6.43 -52.55 23.66
CA SER A 162 -5.00 -52.28 23.66
C SER A 162 -4.53 -52.43 22.22
N HIS A 163 -3.72 -51.51 21.70
CA HIS A 163 -2.60 -51.87 20.82
C HIS A 163 -1.64 -50.70 20.68
N ILE A 164 -0.50 -50.85 21.32
CA ILE A 164 0.71 -50.08 21.07
C ILE A 164 1.11 -50.34 19.61
N LYS A 165 0.95 -49.34 18.73
CA LYS A 165 1.71 -49.26 17.48
C LYS A 165 2.42 -47.91 17.41
N LYS A 166 3.75 -48.07 17.50
CA LYS A 166 4.85 -47.17 17.17
C LYS A 166 4.48 -45.98 16.31
N SER A 167 5.00 -44.83 16.75
CA SER A 167 5.33 -43.65 15.97
C SER A 167 5.76 -43.99 14.53
N GLY A 168 4.80 -43.88 13.61
CA GLY A 168 5.06 -43.77 12.18
C GLY A 168 4.79 -42.33 11.80
N PHE A 169 5.81 -41.66 11.25
CA PHE A 169 5.66 -40.44 10.47
C PHE A 169 4.42 -40.54 9.59
N LYS A 170 3.33 -39.87 9.97
CA LYS A 170 2.22 -39.65 9.05
C LYS A 170 2.70 -38.60 8.07
N ASN A 171 3.09 -39.06 6.88
CA ASN A 171 3.06 -38.26 5.67
C ASN A 171 1.81 -37.36 5.72
N LYS A 172 2.01 -36.04 5.85
CA LYS A 172 1.00 -35.06 5.51
C LYS A 172 0.64 -35.37 4.06
N SER A 173 -0.48 -36.05 3.83
CA SER A 173 -1.14 -35.97 2.54
C SER A 173 -1.57 -34.51 2.41
N ASN A 174 -0.76 -33.70 1.71
CA ASN A 174 -1.24 -32.48 1.08
C ASN A 174 -2.40 -32.92 0.19
N ASN A 175 -3.62 -32.83 0.73
CA ASN A 175 -4.79 -32.79 -0.12
C ASN A 175 -4.83 -31.36 -0.60
N ASP A 176 -4.24 -31.14 -1.77
CA ASP A 176 -4.37 -29.94 -2.57
C ASP A 176 -5.87 -29.61 -2.70
N LEU A 177 -6.35 -28.71 -1.83
CA LEU A 177 -7.75 -28.36 -1.75
C LEU A 177 -8.03 -27.36 -2.85
N VAL A 178 -8.55 -27.85 -3.97
CA VAL A 178 -8.98 -26.99 -5.08
C VAL A 178 -10.24 -26.24 -4.66
N VAL A 179 -10.17 -24.92 -4.76
CA VAL A 179 -11.26 -24.00 -4.46
C VAL A 179 -11.50 -23.06 -5.63
N ILE A 180 -12.70 -22.51 -5.68
CA ILE A 180 -13.08 -21.43 -6.57
C ILE A 180 -13.20 -20.17 -5.71
N LYS A 181 -12.45 -19.12 -6.06
CA LYS A 181 -12.55 -17.80 -5.45
C LYS A 181 -13.62 -16.99 -6.17
N GLY A 182 -14.31 -16.15 -5.41
CA GLY A 182 -15.20 -15.14 -5.95
C GLY A 182 -15.28 -13.90 -5.06
N ASP A 183 -15.95 -12.89 -5.57
CA ASP A 183 -16.17 -11.62 -4.94
C ASP A 183 -17.59 -11.48 -4.42
N VAL A 184 -17.74 -10.59 -3.45
CA VAL A 184 -19.00 -10.02 -3.02
C VAL A 184 -19.01 -8.57 -3.45
N VAL A 185 -19.99 -8.21 -4.27
CA VAL A 185 -20.15 -6.85 -4.75
C VAL A 185 -21.49 -6.28 -4.31
N VAL A 186 -21.51 -4.97 -4.07
CA VAL A 186 -22.69 -4.21 -3.69
C VAL A 186 -22.99 -3.14 -4.73
N GLN A 187 -24.28 -2.93 -5.01
CA GLN A 187 -24.75 -1.84 -5.86
C GLN A 187 -25.91 -1.12 -5.18
N THR A 188 -25.63 0.05 -4.59
CA THR A 188 -26.62 0.86 -3.87
C THR A 188 -27.46 1.74 -4.78
N SER A 189 -26.99 2.05 -5.99
CA SER A 189 -27.77 2.78 -6.99
C SER A 189 -27.29 2.47 -8.41
N LYS A 190 -28.11 2.85 -9.41
CA LYS A 190 -27.76 2.69 -10.83
C LYS A 190 -26.51 3.50 -11.21
N ASP A 191 -26.33 4.67 -10.59
CA ASP A 191 -25.26 5.61 -10.90
C ASP A 191 -24.01 5.42 -10.03
N GLY A 192 -24.16 4.87 -8.82
CA GLY A 192 -23.06 4.63 -7.87
C GLY A 192 -22.08 3.53 -8.32
N GLY A 193 -22.48 2.73 -9.31
CA GLY A 193 -21.71 1.62 -9.83
C GLY A 193 -21.55 0.47 -8.84
N ILE A 194 -20.80 -0.54 -9.27
CA ILE A 194 -20.54 -1.73 -8.47
C ILE A 194 -19.35 -1.46 -7.53
N GLN A 195 -19.51 -1.79 -6.25
CA GLN A 195 -18.48 -1.69 -5.23
C GLN A 195 -18.14 -3.08 -4.68
N TRP A 196 -16.86 -3.45 -4.71
CA TRP A 196 -16.38 -4.66 -4.06
C TRP A 196 -16.35 -4.47 -2.53
N VAL A 197 -16.85 -5.46 -1.77
CA VAL A 197 -16.99 -5.34 -0.30
C VAL A 197 -16.40 -6.50 0.50
N SER A 198 -16.17 -7.67 -0.11
CA SER A 198 -15.66 -8.89 0.52
C SER A 198 -15.38 -9.94 -0.55
N SER A 199 -14.75 -11.06 -0.18
CA SER A 199 -14.52 -12.21 -1.04
C SER A 199 -15.01 -13.51 -0.40
N TRP A 200 -15.12 -14.56 -1.20
CA TRP A 200 -15.46 -15.90 -0.76
C TRP A 200 -14.66 -16.96 -1.51
N ILE A 201 -14.48 -18.11 -0.87
CA ILE A 201 -13.92 -19.31 -1.48
C ILE A 201 -14.90 -20.47 -1.35
N ARG A 202 -15.11 -21.21 -2.43
CA ARG A 202 -15.99 -22.38 -2.52
C ARG A 202 -15.17 -23.63 -2.79
N LYS A 203 -15.50 -24.75 -2.15
CA LYS A 203 -14.87 -26.03 -2.47
C LYS A 203 -15.24 -26.49 -3.88
N ALA A 204 -14.24 -26.71 -4.74
CA ALA A 204 -14.46 -27.23 -6.09
C ALA A 204 -14.74 -28.74 -6.08
N ASN A 205 -15.39 -29.24 -7.12
CA ASN A 205 -15.54 -30.68 -7.42
C ASN A 205 -16.22 -31.52 -6.32
N THR A 206 -17.10 -30.92 -5.51
CA THR A 206 -17.86 -31.66 -4.48
C THR A 206 -19.36 -31.57 -4.69
N LYS A 207 -20.08 -32.68 -4.41
CA LYS A 207 -21.56 -32.73 -4.46
C LYS A 207 -22.24 -31.78 -3.48
N LYS A 208 -21.55 -31.37 -2.41
CA LYS A 208 -22.04 -30.44 -1.40
C LYS A 208 -21.17 -29.20 -1.43
N GLU A 209 -21.73 -28.13 -1.97
CA GLU A 209 -21.06 -26.84 -1.98
C GLU A 209 -20.95 -26.29 -0.57
N THR A 210 -19.74 -25.90 -0.22
CA THR A 210 -19.43 -25.24 1.05
C THR A 210 -18.58 -24.03 0.75
N TYR A 211 -18.75 -22.99 1.54
CA TYR A 211 -18.20 -21.66 1.31
C TYR A 211 -17.48 -21.17 2.56
N THR A 212 -16.44 -20.36 2.35
CA THR A 212 -15.77 -19.62 3.40
C THR A 212 -15.65 -18.16 2.99
N LEU A 213 -16.02 -17.25 3.88
CA LEU A 213 -15.99 -15.81 3.64
C LEU A 213 -14.62 -15.23 4.05
N GLU A 214 -14.13 -14.28 3.26
CA GLU A 214 -12.87 -13.57 3.46
C GLU A 214 -13.11 -12.05 3.31
N GLU A 215 -12.23 -11.24 3.91
CA GLU A 215 -12.23 -9.77 3.70
C GLU A 215 -13.56 -9.09 4.08
N THR A 216 -14.20 -9.59 5.14
CA THR A 216 -15.44 -9.03 5.68
C THR A 216 -15.15 -7.87 6.64
N ARG A 217 -16.00 -6.83 6.60
CA ARG A 217 -15.92 -5.67 7.50
C ARG A 217 -16.26 -6.02 8.95
N VAL A 218 -17.19 -6.94 9.17
CA VAL A 218 -17.44 -7.50 10.50
C VAL A 218 -16.43 -8.63 10.75
N ASP A 219 -15.72 -8.59 11.89
CA ASP A 219 -14.80 -9.66 12.26
C ASP A 219 -15.58 -10.92 12.69
N LEU A 220 -15.67 -11.89 11.78
CA LEU A 220 -16.49 -13.08 11.95
C LEU A 220 -15.69 -14.23 12.61
N PRO A 221 -16.23 -14.87 13.66
CA PRO A 221 -15.64 -16.08 14.21
C PRO A 221 -15.77 -17.26 13.23
N ASN A 222 -14.91 -18.29 13.37
CA ASN A 222 -14.84 -19.42 12.43
C ASN A 222 -16.19 -20.11 12.17
N ASN A 223 -17.10 -20.17 13.15
CA ASN A 223 -18.42 -20.77 13.00
C ASN A 223 -19.39 -19.97 12.11
N LEU A 224 -19.15 -18.67 11.94
CA LEU A 224 -19.91 -17.80 11.03
C LEU A 224 -19.14 -17.51 9.73
N ARG A 225 -17.88 -17.94 9.64
CA ARG A 225 -17.00 -17.63 8.51
C ARG A 225 -16.70 -18.84 7.61
N CYS A 226 -16.49 -20.02 8.20
CA CYS A 226 -15.88 -21.15 7.52
C CYS A 226 -16.87 -22.30 7.26
N ASN A 227 -16.67 -23.02 6.14
CA ASN A 227 -17.40 -24.25 5.81
C ASN A 227 -18.94 -24.11 5.88
N LEU A 228 -19.43 -22.98 5.40
CA LEU A 228 -20.82 -22.57 5.42
C LEU A 228 -21.61 -23.25 4.29
N SER A 229 -22.91 -23.49 4.52
CA SER A 229 -23.82 -23.81 3.42
C SER A 229 -24.06 -22.57 2.56
N TYR A 230 -24.50 -22.73 1.31
CA TYR A 230 -24.82 -21.60 0.43
C TYR A 230 -25.73 -20.54 1.10
N PHE A 231 -26.84 -20.97 1.72
CA PHE A 231 -27.77 -20.06 2.38
C PHE A 231 -27.15 -19.33 3.58
N ASP A 232 -26.25 -20.00 4.30
CA ASP A 232 -25.54 -19.36 5.41
C ASP A 232 -24.51 -18.36 4.89
N ALA A 233 -23.76 -18.74 3.84
CA ALA A 233 -22.75 -17.89 3.23
C ALA A 233 -23.35 -16.59 2.69
N ILE A 234 -24.44 -16.68 1.91
CA ILE A 234 -25.07 -15.48 1.32
C ILE A 234 -25.72 -14.58 2.39
N ALA A 235 -26.38 -15.17 3.39
CA ALA A 235 -27.01 -14.41 4.46
C ALA A 235 -25.97 -13.76 5.39
N ILE A 236 -24.94 -14.50 5.80
CA ILE A 236 -23.87 -13.96 6.65
C ILE A 236 -23.07 -12.91 5.87
N SER A 237 -22.79 -13.11 4.59
CA SER A 237 -22.13 -12.11 3.75
C SER A 237 -22.95 -10.82 3.66
N TYR A 238 -24.27 -10.91 3.47
CA TYR A 238 -25.14 -9.73 3.49
C TYR A 238 -25.07 -9.00 4.83
N PHE A 239 -25.13 -9.73 5.95
CA PHE A 239 -25.04 -9.12 7.27
C PHE A 239 -23.67 -8.49 7.55
N ALA A 240 -22.58 -9.20 7.25
CA ALA A 240 -21.22 -8.84 7.62
C ALA A 240 -20.60 -7.77 6.71
N SER A 241 -21.04 -7.69 5.45
CA SER A 241 -20.43 -6.82 4.44
C SER A 241 -21.32 -5.65 4.03
N PHE A 242 -22.63 -5.69 4.32
CA PHE A 242 -23.57 -4.64 3.94
C PHE A 242 -24.42 -4.15 5.12
N PHE A 243 -25.32 -4.98 5.65
CA PHE A 243 -26.34 -4.55 6.62
C PHE A 243 -25.76 -4.00 7.93
N VAL A 244 -24.78 -4.67 8.55
CA VAL A 244 -24.18 -4.18 9.80
C VAL A 244 -23.35 -2.91 9.56
N PRO A 245 -22.44 -2.85 8.56
CA PRO A 245 -21.74 -1.61 8.25
C PRO A 245 -22.67 -0.43 7.94
N ASP A 246 -23.75 -0.64 7.19
CA ASP A 246 -24.73 0.40 6.85
C ASP A 246 -25.52 0.87 8.07
N MET A 247 -26.02 -0.07 8.90
CA MET A 247 -26.67 0.24 10.17
C MET A 247 -25.79 1.10 11.10
N LEU A 248 -24.48 0.90 11.07
CA LEU A 248 -23.50 1.65 11.86
C LEU A 248 -23.07 2.98 11.20
N LEU A 249 -23.62 3.32 10.03
CA LEU A 249 -23.26 4.49 9.22
C LEU A 249 -21.76 4.50 8.85
N ALA A 250 -21.19 3.31 8.64
CA ALA A 250 -19.77 3.10 8.37
C ALA A 250 -19.55 2.16 7.17
N PHE A 251 -20.54 2.09 6.26
CA PHE A 251 -20.45 1.29 5.05
C PHE A 251 -19.35 1.83 4.12
N SER A 252 -18.37 0.98 3.84
CA SER A 252 -17.31 1.20 2.85
C SER A 252 -16.76 -0.14 2.39
N GLY A 253 -16.32 -0.21 1.13
CA GLY A 253 -15.66 -1.39 0.57
C GLY A 253 -14.38 -1.70 1.33
N PHE A 254 -13.93 -2.96 1.33
CA PHE A 254 -12.82 -3.42 2.18
C PHE A 254 -11.44 -3.17 1.54
N GLY A 255 -10.42 -2.98 2.37
CA GLY A 255 -9.03 -3.19 1.99
C GLY A 255 -8.44 -2.30 0.87
N SER A 256 -7.40 -2.81 0.22
CA SER A 256 -6.71 -2.12 -0.89
C SER A 256 -7.61 -1.94 -2.10
N GLY A 257 -8.52 -2.88 -2.35
CA GLY A 257 -9.49 -2.81 -3.45
C GLY A 257 -10.36 -1.55 -3.39
N ASN A 258 -10.84 -1.15 -2.21
CA ASN A 258 -11.62 0.09 -2.08
C ASN A 258 -10.77 1.35 -2.28
N ILE A 259 -9.51 1.34 -1.83
CA ILE A 259 -8.57 2.44 -2.01
C ILE A 259 -8.30 2.67 -3.51
N PHE A 260 -7.97 1.61 -4.26
CA PHE A 260 -7.75 1.72 -5.71
C PHE A 260 -9.01 2.12 -6.47
N ARG A 261 -10.19 1.70 -6.01
CA ARG A 261 -11.46 2.15 -6.58
C ARG A 261 -11.61 3.67 -6.46
N HIS A 262 -11.29 4.25 -5.31
CA HIS A 262 -11.31 5.72 -5.14
C HIS A 262 -10.28 6.38 -6.04
N LEU A 263 -9.03 5.91 -6.02
CA LEU A 263 -7.93 6.47 -6.83
C LEU A 263 -8.23 6.45 -8.34
N THR A 264 -9.04 5.51 -8.81
CA THR A 264 -9.41 5.38 -10.23
C THR A 264 -10.62 6.25 -10.61
N LYS A 265 -11.52 6.53 -9.66
CA LYS A 265 -12.81 7.20 -9.93
C LYS A 265 -12.86 8.67 -9.50
N GLU A 266 -11.99 9.07 -8.60
CA GLU A 266 -11.99 10.38 -7.95
C GLU A 266 -10.63 11.07 -8.18
N ALA A 267 -10.59 12.37 -7.97
CA ALA A 267 -9.34 13.11 -8.00
C ALA A 267 -8.38 12.64 -6.88
N PRO A 268 -7.05 12.66 -7.09
CA PRO A 268 -6.11 11.93 -6.26
C PRO A 268 -6.12 12.31 -4.78
N LEU A 269 -6.11 13.60 -4.43
CA LEU A 269 -6.08 14.03 -3.03
C LEU A 269 -7.42 13.73 -2.34
N SER A 270 -8.53 13.96 -3.02
CA SER A 270 -9.87 13.61 -2.56
C SER A 270 -10.00 12.12 -2.33
N ALA A 271 -9.55 11.29 -3.28
CA ALA A 271 -9.53 9.84 -3.19
C ALA A 271 -8.72 9.37 -1.98
N ILE A 272 -7.53 9.93 -1.77
CA ILE A 272 -6.65 9.64 -0.63
C ILE A 272 -7.35 10.00 0.69
N ARG A 273 -7.82 11.24 0.82
CA ARG A 273 -8.45 11.75 2.05
C ARG A 273 -9.75 11.00 2.36
N ARG A 274 -10.53 10.66 1.35
CA ARG A 274 -11.75 9.86 1.49
C ARG A 274 -11.45 8.44 1.92
N SER A 275 -10.46 7.78 1.32
CA SER A 275 -10.03 6.44 1.73
C SER A 275 -9.57 6.39 3.19
N VAL A 276 -8.82 7.40 3.64
CA VAL A 276 -8.41 7.54 5.06
C VAL A 276 -9.63 7.83 5.95
N CYS A 277 -10.59 8.63 5.50
CA CYS A 277 -11.81 8.90 6.24
C CYS A 277 -12.66 7.62 6.41
N ASP A 278 -12.80 6.82 5.36
CA ASP A 278 -13.54 5.56 5.37
C ASP A 278 -12.93 4.56 6.37
N ALA A 279 -11.60 4.37 6.33
CA ALA A 279 -10.88 3.51 7.26
C ALA A 279 -11.05 3.96 8.73
N ASN A 280 -10.90 5.26 8.99
CA ASN A 280 -11.12 5.83 10.32
C ASN A 280 -12.57 5.70 10.79
N THR A 281 -13.54 5.81 9.89
CA THR A 281 -14.96 5.68 10.20
C THR A 281 -15.29 4.23 10.56
N ALA A 282 -14.78 3.27 9.78
CA ALA A 282 -14.91 1.85 10.09
C ALA A 282 -14.25 1.49 11.44
N GLU A 283 -13.03 1.98 11.71
CA GLU A 283 -12.34 1.71 12.98
C GLU A 283 -13.10 2.30 14.17
N ARG A 284 -13.61 3.54 14.07
CA ARG A 284 -14.45 4.15 15.11
C ARG A 284 -15.75 3.40 15.32
N ALA A 285 -16.32 2.81 14.25
CA ALA A 285 -17.50 1.97 14.37
C ALA A 285 -17.20 0.63 15.06
N GLY A 286 -15.93 0.28 15.27
CA GLY A 286 -15.48 -1.01 15.79
C GLY A 286 -15.38 -2.09 14.71
N LEU A 287 -15.62 -1.73 13.45
CA LEU A 287 -15.47 -2.63 12.31
C LEU A 287 -14.00 -2.92 12.03
N ARG A 288 -13.77 -4.03 11.34
CA ARG A 288 -12.46 -4.46 10.93
C ARG A 288 -11.88 -3.56 9.85
N VAL A 289 -10.62 -3.16 10.05
CA VAL A 289 -9.79 -2.42 9.11
C VAL A 289 -8.58 -3.28 8.76
N SER A 290 -8.29 -3.43 7.47
CA SER A 290 -7.18 -4.24 7.00
C SER A 290 -5.83 -3.62 7.38
N ALA A 291 -4.76 -4.44 7.40
CA ALA A 291 -3.42 -3.91 7.61
C ALA A 291 -3.00 -2.93 6.49
N MET A 292 -3.48 -3.15 5.26
CA MET A 292 -3.22 -2.26 4.13
C MET A 292 -3.90 -0.91 4.30
N GLU A 293 -5.14 -0.84 4.80
CA GLU A 293 -5.83 0.44 5.05
C GLU A 293 -5.13 1.28 6.13
N LYS A 294 -4.69 0.63 7.21
CA LYS A 294 -3.87 1.27 8.26
C LYS A 294 -2.54 1.75 7.68
N TYR A 295 -1.96 0.97 6.78
CA TYR A 295 -0.67 1.28 6.19
C TYR A 295 -0.79 2.45 5.20
N PHE A 296 -1.85 2.48 4.40
CA PHE A 296 -2.17 3.58 3.51
C PHE A 296 -2.35 4.89 4.28
N THR A 297 -3.08 4.86 5.41
CA THR A 297 -3.26 6.03 6.28
C THR A 297 -1.92 6.60 6.74
N TYR A 298 -1.03 5.73 7.20
CA TYR A 298 0.34 6.11 7.57
C TYR A 298 1.10 6.70 6.37
N LEU A 299 1.10 5.99 5.26
CA LEU A 299 1.92 6.31 4.09
C LEU A 299 1.53 7.66 3.48
N MET A 300 0.23 7.97 3.46
CA MET A 300 -0.31 9.23 2.97
C MET A 300 -0.07 10.40 3.94
N ALA A 301 -0.03 10.12 5.26
CA ALA A 301 0.41 11.10 6.25
C ALA A 301 1.91 11.41 6.07
N ASP A 302 2.77 10.39 5.96
CA ASP A 302 4.21 10.57 5.74
C ASP A 302 4.55 11.26 4.41
N ALA A 303 3.74 11.04 3.38
CA ALA A 303 3.86 11.73 2.09
C ALA A 303 3.37 13.20 2.12
N GLY A 304 2.65 13.61 3.17
CA GLY A 304 2.08 14.95 3.30
C GLY A 304 0.80 15.19 2.49
N ALA A 305 0.09 14.11 2.11
CA ALA A 305 -1.16 14.18 1.34
C ALA A 305 -2.39 14.57 2.18
N LEU A 306 -2.30 14.38 3.50
CA LEU A 306 -3.39 14.69 4.44
C LEU A 306 -3.33 16.11 4.99
N GLU A 307 -2.22 16.82 4.76
CA GLU A 307 -2.03 18.20 5.12
C GLU A 307 -2.58 19.13 4.03
N ASP A 308 -2.61 20.44 4.33
CA ASP A 308 -2.81 21.46 3.31
C ASP A 308 -1.69 21.36 2.26
N ALA A 309 -2.09 21.08 1.02
CA ALA A 309 -1.21 20.86 -0.11
C ALA A 309 -0.93 22.15 -0.90
N GLY A 310 -1.41 23.31 -0.43
CA GLY A 310 -1.14 24.62 -1.00
C GLY A 310 -1.55 24.69 -2.46
N ALA A 311 -0.59 24.89 -3.37
CA ALA A 311 -0.84 24.99 -4.81
C ALA A 311 -1.36 23.71 -5.47
N LEU A 312 -1.41 22.58 -4.76
CA LEU A 312 -2.01 21.33 -5.23
C LEU A 312 -3.49 21.18 -4.84
N GLU A 313 -4.00 22.04 -3.95
CA GLU A 313 -5.39 21.99 -3.53
C GLU A 313 -6.34 22.34 -4.68
N ALA A 314 -7.59 21.93 -4.53
CA ALA A 314 -8.61 22.19 -5.53
C ALA A 314 -8.89 23.69 -5.69
N GLU A 315 -8.84 24.17 -6.93
CA GLU A 315 -9.33 25.49 -7.31
C GLU A 315 -10.68 25.33 -8.03
N HIS A 316 -11.68 26.11 -7.63
CA HIS A 316 -13.04 26.00 -8.16
C HIS A 316 -13.61 24.56 -8.12
N ALA A 317 -13.26 23.80 -7.09
CA ALA A 317 -13.63 22.40 -6.87
C ALA A 317 -13.06 21.36 -7.86
N ALA A 318 -12.05 21.74 -8.65
CA ALA A 318 -11.26 20.82 -9.45
C ALA A 318 -9.84 20.71 -8.89
N GLU A 319 -9.39 19.49 -8.60
CA GLU A 319 -7.99 19.26 -8.26
C GLU A 319 -7.10 19.38 -9.49
N ARG A 320 -5.87 19.85 -9.26
CA ARG A 320 -4.85 20.01 -10.31
C ARG A 320 -4.07 18.73 -10.60
N LEU A 321 -4.18 17.72 -9.75
CA LEU A 321 -3.48 16.45 -9.90
C LEU A 321 -4.38 15.43 -10.60
N HIS A 322 -3.79 14.68 -11.52
CA HIS A 322 -4.43 13.59 -12.24
C HIS A 322 -3.59 12.33 -12.09
N LEU A 323 -4.21 11.23 -11.66
CA LEU A 323 -3.54 9.93 -11.57
C LEU A 323 -3.63 9.21 -12.92
N GLN A 324 -2.48 8.77 -13.44
CA GLN A 324 -2.40 7.94 -14.63
C GLN A 324 -1.61 6.68 -14.34
N LYS A 325 -1.89 5.62 -15.11
CA LYS A 325 -1.19 4.33 -15.01
C LYS A 325 -0.34 4.10 -16.26
N SER A 326 0.93 3.75 -16.07
CA SER A 326 1.85 3.39 -17.15
C SER A 326 1.35 2.13 -17.85
N LYS A 327 1.24 2.18 -19.18
CA LYS A 327 0.85 1.01 -19.99
C LYS A 327 1.89 -0.12 -20.00
N CYS A 328 3.07 0.11 -19.43
CA CYS A 328 4.23 -0.75 -19.67
C CYS A 328 4.89 -1.24 -18.40
N SER A 329 4.88 -0.44 -17.34
CA SER A 329 5.30 -0.88 -16.02
C SER A 329 4.15 -1.11 -15.07
N ASP A 330 2.92 -0.66 -15.38
CA ASP A 330 1.78 -0.58 -14.44
C ASP A 330 2.00 0.34 -13.23
N ALA A 331 3.10 1.12 -13.20
CA ALA A 331 3.34 2.14 -12.20
C ALA A 331 2.37 3.32 -12.34
N ASN A 332 1.96 3.88 -11.21
CA ASN A 332 1.16 5.09 -11.19
C ASN A 332 2.06 6.31 -11.30
N PHE A 333 1.58 7.32 -12.01
CA PHE A 333 2.22 8.61 -12.05
C PHE A 333 1.22 9.74 -11.96
N LEU A 334 1.62 10.81 -11.28
CA LEU A 334 0.83 12.02 -11.17
C LEU A 334 1.21 12.98 -12.31
N VAL A 335 0.17 13.51 -12.94
CA VAL A 335 0.26 14.59 -13.93
C VAL A 335 -0.43 15.81 -13.34
N TRP A 336 0.04 17.00 -13.70
CA TRP A 336 -0.52 18.26 -13.24
C TRP A 336 -0.70 19.25 -14.39
N ASP A 337 -1.65 20.16 -14.24
CA ASP A 337 -2.10 21.04 -15.32
C ASP A 337 -1.15 22.25 -15.54
N ASP A 338 -0.58 22.82 -14.48
CA ASP A 338 0.24 24.04 -14.51
C ASP A 338 1.65 23.82 -13.95
N SER A 339 2.59 24.74 -14.22
CA SER A 339 3.91 24.70 -13.61
C SER A 339 3.81 24.73 -12.07
N LEU A 340 4.32 23.68 -11.41
CA LEU A 340 4.37 23.60 -9.96
C LEU A 340 5.65 24.24 -9.42
N GLU A 341 5.53 24.92 -8.29
CA GLU A 341 6.68 25.29 -7.46
C GLU A 341 7.44 24.02 -7.01
N ALA A 342 8.75 24.12 -6.86
CA ALA A 342 9.63 22.99 -6.50
C ALA A 342 9.12 22.20 -5.28
N LYS A 343 8.62 22.88 -4.24
CA LYS A 343 8.07 22.24 -3.03
C LYS A 343 6.79 21.42 -3.31
N SER A 344 5.91 21.94 -4.17
CA SER A 344 4.68 21.27 -4.58
C SER A 344 4.96 20.10 -5.51
N ALA A 345 5.91 20.25 -6.44
CA ALA A 345 6.39 19.17 -7.29
C ALA A 345 6.99 18.03 -6.46
N LEU A 346 7.84 18.35 -5.48
CA LEU A 346 8.43 17.36 -4.58
C LEU A 346 7.35 16.64 -3.75
N LYS A 347 6.35 17.36 -3.23
CA LYS A 347 5.21 16.76 -2.53
C LYS A 347 4.43 15.81 -3.45
N ALA A 348 4.14 16.21 -4.69
CA ALA A 348 3.48 15.33 -5.66
C ALA A 348 4.29 14.05 -5.93
N LEU A 349 5.61 14.15 -6.13
CA LEU A 349 6.48 12.99 -6.31
C LEU A 349 6.47 12.06 -5.08
N ARG A 350 6.44 12.61 -3.86
CA ARG A 350 6.31 11.81 -2.63
C ARG A 350 4.99 11.06 -2.56
N ILE A 351 3.88 11.70 -2.97
CA ILE A 351 2.56 11.06 -3.03
C ILE A 351 2.55 9.95 -4.09
N GLU A 352 3.11 10.21 -5.28
CA GLU A 352 3.28 9.20 -6.34
C GLU A 352 4.06 7.99 -5.83
N GLY A 353 5.22 8.23 -5.17
CA GLY A 353 6.04 7.16 -4.62
C GLY A 353 5.35 6.37 -3.52
N ALA A 354 4.56 7.04 -2.69
CA ALA A 354 3.71 6.41 -1.69
C ALA A 354 2.64 5.50 -2.34
N ILE A 355 1.92 5.96 -3.37
CA ILE A 355 0.91 5.13 -4.08
C ILE A 355 1.57 3.88 -4.67
N ASN A 356 2.77 4.01 -5.27
CA ASN A 356 3.47 2.88 -5.87
C ASN A 356 4.03 1.89 -4.82
N ARG A 357 4.49 2.38 -3.67
CA ARG A 357 4.86 1.51 -2.52
C ARG A 357 3.66 0.75 -1.97
N PHE A 358 2.51 1.39 -1.91
CA PHE A 358 1.27 0.74 -1.50
C PHE A 358 0.85 -0.37 -2.47
N GLN A 359 0.90 -0.09 -3.77
CA GLN A 359 0.53 -1.05 -4.81
C GLN A 359 1.50 -2.23 -4.92
N SER A 360 2.82 -2.06 -4.74
CA SER A 360 3.75 -3.19 -4.77
C SER A 360 3.41 -4.24 -3.70
N ILE A 361 3.00 -3.80 -2.52
CA ILE A 361 2.60 -4.71 -1.44
C ILE A 361 1.23 -5.34 -1.73
N SER A 362 0.27 -4.58 -2.28
CA SER A 362 -1.03 -5.15 -2.70
C SER A 362 -0.84 -6.26 -3.74
N ASN A 363 -0.07 -5.98 -4.79
CA ASN A 363 0.24 -6.95 -5.85
C ASN A 363 0.90 -8.21 -5.27
N CYS A 364 1.83 -8.04 -4.33
CA CYS A 364 2.47 -9.15 -3.63
C CYS A 364 1.45 -10.03 -2.87
N LEU A 365 0.53 -9.42 -2.12
CA LEU A 365 -0.49 -10.15 -1.36
C LEU A 365 -1.52 -10.82 -2.30
N GLU A 366 -1.90 -10.16 -3.38
CA GLU A 366 -2.82 -10.68 -4.39
C GLU A 366 -2.24 -11.86 -5.16
N GLU A 367 -0.96 -11.79 -5.52
CA GLU A 367 -0.26 -12.87 -6.20
C GLU A 367 -0.07 -14.08 -5.27
N ASN A 368 0.30 -13.85 -4.01
CA ASN A 368 0.34 -14.92 -3.03
C ASN A 368 -1.05 -15.54 -2.79
N CYS A 369 -2.12 -14.72 -2.75
CA CYS A 369 -3.48 -15.21 -2.66
C CYS A 369 -3.86 -16.07 -3.88
N SER A 370 -3.52 -15.63 -5.09
CA SER A 370 -3.83 -16.32 -6.35
C SER A 370 -3.13 -17.68 -6.46
N ASN A 371 -1.93 -17.77 -5.90
CA ASN A 371 -1.18 -19.02 -5.75
C ASN A 371 -1.64 -19.88 -4.56
N GLY A 372 -2.76 -19.53 -3.91
CA GLY A 372 -3.34 -20.30 -2.81
C GLY A 372 -2.55 -20.22 -1.50
N GLY A 373 -1.71 -19.20 -1.36
CA GLY A 373 -0.95 -18.92 -0.16
C GLY A 373 -1.82 -18.49 1.01
N ASP A 374 -1.24 -18.57 2.22
CA ASP A 374 -1.89 -18.18 3.46
C ASP A 374 -1.84 -16.68 3.71
N LEU A 375 -0.71 -16.01 3.45
CA LEU A 375 -0.56 -14.57 3.68
C LEU A 375 -1.35 -13.76 2.63
N THR A 376 -2.55 -13.31 3.00
CA THR A 376 -3.40 -12.48 2.14
C THR A 376 -3.75 -11.19 2.87
N GLU A 377 -4.39 -10.24 2.19
CA GLU A 377 -4.89 -9.05 2.90
C GLU A 377 -5.85 -9.41 4.05
N ASN A 378 -6.55 -10.55 3.95
CA ASN A 378 -7.42 -11.05 4.99
C ASN A 378 -6.70 -11.44 6.29
N ASN A 379 -5.39 -11.65 6.32
CA ASN A 379 -4.69 -12.01 7.57
C ASN A 379 -3.33 -11.36 7.75
N ALA A 380 -2.87 -10.58 6.76
CA ALA A 380 -1.68 -9.78 6.86
C ALA A 380 -1.75 -8.88 8.10
N THR A 381 -0.70 -8.93 8.90
CA THR A 381 -0.56 -8.05 10.05
C THR A 381 0.07 -6.74 9.63
N TYR A 382 -0.20 -5.69 10.40
CA TYR A 382 0.39 -4.37 10.16
C TYR A 382 1.92 -4.39 10.14
N ASN A 383 2.52 -5.17 11.05
CA ASN A 383 3.96 -5.36 11.13
C ASN A 383 4.53 -6.01 9.85
N GLN A 384 3.83 -7.00 9.29
CA GLN A 384 4.26 -7.68 8.06
C GLN A 384 4.23 -6.70 6.88
N VAL A 385 3.14 -5.95 6.72
CA VAL A 385 3.01 -4.94 5.66
C VAL A 385 4.13 -3.90 5.73
N CYS A 386 4.41 -3.36 6.92
CA CYS A 386 5.49 -2.38 7.09
C CYS A 386 6.89 -2.99 6.85
N ALA A 387 7.10 -4.24 7.23
CA ALA A 387 8.37 -4.94 6.98
C ALA A 387 8.58 -5.20 5.48
N MET A 388 7.52 -5.57 4.75
CA MET A 388 7.55 -5.80 3.31
C MET A 388 7.89 -4.51 2.55
N ASP A 389 7.29 -3.38 2.95
CA ASP A 389 7.64 -2.07 2.40
C ASP A 389 9.14 -1.75 2.57
N MET A 390 9.67 -1.89 3.79
CA MET A 390 11.08 -1.64 4.06
C MET A 390 11.99 -2.59 3.28
N ALA A 391 11.60 -3.85 3.10
CA ALA A 391 12.33 -4.79 2.26
C ALA A 391 12.36 -4.34 0.79
N PHE A 392 11.25 -3.88 0.24
CA PHE A 392 11.18 -3.37 -1.14
C PHE A 392 11.95 -2.07 -1.35
N ILE A 393 12.04 -1.20 -0.33
CA ILE A 393 12.92 -0.02 -0.39
C ILE A 393 14.39 -0.45 -0.31
N ASN A 394 14.74 -1.42 0.54
CA ASN A 394 16.12 -1.88 0.64
C ASN A 394 16.58 -2.62 -0.62
N ASP A 395 15.67 -3.34 -1.27
CA ASP A 395 15.92 -4.02 -2.54
C ASP A 395 14.76 -3.83 -3.53
N PRO A 396 14.79 -2.77 -4.36
CA PRO A 396 13.77 -2.52 -5.38
C PRO A 396 13.65 -3.62 -6.45
N ALA A 397 14.60 -4.56 -6.54
CA ALA A 397 14.53 -5.64 -7.53
C ALA A 397 13.33 -6.59 -7.28
N PHE A 398 12.80 -6.65 -6.05
CA PHE A 398 11.62 -7.46 -5.73
C PHE A 398 10.35 -6.99 -6.44
N CYS A 399 10.12 -5.67 -6.52
CA CYS A 399 8.93 -5.13 -7.17
C CYS A 399 9.15 -4.82 -8.66
N ALA A 400 10.41 -4.72 -9.09
CA ALA A 400 10.82 -4.27 -10.42
C ALA A 400 10.15 -4.97 -11.61
N SER A 401 9.82 -6.25 -11.50
CA SER A 401 9.31 -7.03 -12.64
C SER A 401 7.82 -6.84 -12.92
N GLY A 402 7.06 -6.15 -12.06
CA GLY A 402 5.61 -5.96 -12.19
C GLY A 402 4.80 -7.23 -11.86
N GLU A 403 5.20 -8.39 -12.40
CA GLU A 403 4.74 -9.72 -11.98
C GLU A 403 5.63 -10.21 -10.83
N ILE A 404 5.07 -10.30 -9.63
CA ILE A 404 5.78 -10.80 -8.44
C ILE A 404 5.50 -12.30 -8.32
N ASP A 405 6.01 -13.13 -9.23
CA ASP A 405 5.98 -14.59 -9.05
C ASP A 405 6.83 -14.99 -7.83
N MET A 406 6.21 -15.01 -6.65
CA MET A 406 6.89 -15.26 -5.38
C MET A 406 7.65 -16.60 -5.35
N ASN A 407 7.27 -17.56 -6.20
CA ASN A 407 8.00 -18.81 -6.35
C ASN A 407 9.39 -18.58 -6.98
N SER A 408 9.52 -17.57 -7.84
CA SER A 408 10.74 -17.19 -8.54
C SER A 408 11.57 -16.13 -7.80
N PHE A 409 10.93 -15.22 -7.03
CA PHE A 409 11.62 -14.10 -6.35
C PHE A 409 12.25 -14.45 -5.00
N GLY A 410 11.75 -15.45 -4.28
CA GLY A 410 12.11 -15.68 -2.88
C GLY A 410 11.35 -14.74 -1.92
N ASP A 411 11.47 -14.97 -0.61
CA ASP A 411 10.80 -14.17 0.43
C ASP A 411 11.52 -12.82 0.58
N PRO A 412 10.86 -11.67 0.34
CA PRO A 412 11.46 -10.34 0.53
C PRO A 412 12.06 -10.10 1.90
N LEU A 413 11.60 -10.82 2.93
CA LEU A 413 12.06 -10.68 4.30
C LEU A 413 13.27 -11.57 4.63
N GLN A 414 13.61 -12.54 3.78
CA GLN A 414 14.60 -13.58 4.08
C GLN A 414 15.56 -13.90 2.92
N ASP A 415 15.33 -13.40 1.71
CA ASP A 415 16.20 -13.66 0.57
C ASP A 415 17.56 -12.98 0.72
N ASN A 416 18.55 -13.48 -0.02
CA ASN A 416 19.89 -12.91 -0.07
C ASN A 416 20.03 -11.79 -1.11
N ASN A 417 18.91 -11.28 -1.63
CA ASN A 417 18.84 -10.25 -2.67
C ASN A 417 19.52 -10.69 -3.99
N ILE A 418 19.76 -11.98 -4.22
CA ILE A 418 20.37 -12.43 -5.50
C ILE A 418 19.28 -12.90 -6.46
N ARG A 419 18.26 -13.58 -5.95
CA ARG A 419 17.19 -14.16 -6.78
C ARG A 419 16.40 -13.11 -7.56
N PRO A 420 16.03 -11.94 -6.98
CA PRO A 420 15.33 -10.90 -7.73
C PRO A 420 16.15 -10.36 -8.92
N LEU A 421 17.47 -10.16 -8.75
CA LEU A 421 18.34 -9.76 -9.86
C LEU A 421 18.47 -10.86 -10.91
N LEU A 422 18.60 -12.12 -10.49
CA LEU A 422 18.68 -13.25 -11.42
C LEU A 422 17.39 -13.38 -12.24
N HIS A 423 16.24 -13.09 -11.63
CA HIS A 423 14.97 -13.03 -12.33
C HIS A 423 14.98 -11.93 -13.42
N LEU A 424 15.44 -10.72 -13.09
CA LEU A 424 15.59 -9.64 -14.07
C LEU A 424 16.56 -10.02 -15.20
N LEU A 425 17.68 -10.67 -14.89
CA LEU A 425 18.63 -11.15 -15.88
C LEU A 425 17.98 -12.18 -16.82
N ASN A 426 17.26 -13.14 -16.27
CA ASN A 426 16.57 -14.18 -17.04
C ASN A 426 15.47 -13.58 -17.92
N ARG A 427 14.73 -12.58 -17.43
CA ARG A 427 13.75 -11.82 -18.21
C ARG A 427 14.43 -11.10 -19.39
N ALA A 428 15.55 -10.43 -19.14
CA ALA A 428 16.30 -9.74 -20.18
C ALA A 428 16.81 -10.71 -21.26
N ARG A 429 17.36 -11.87 -20.85
CA ARG A 429 17.81 -12.92 -21.78
C ARG A 429 16.67 -13.52 -22.61
N LYS A 430 15.53 -13.84 -21.99
CA LYS A 430 14.35 -14.33 -22.72
C LYS A 430 13.85 -13.31 -23.76
N SER A 431 13.94 -12.01 -23.46
CA SER A 431 13.57 -10.97 -24.42
C SER A 431 14.51 -10.95 -25.64
N ASN A 432 15.79 -11.26 -25.45
CA ASN A 432 16.76 -11.39 -26.54
C ASN A 432 16.38 -12.54 -27.48
N ASP A 433 16.12 -13.72 -26.92
CA ASP A 433 15.74 -14.91 -27.68
C ASP A 433 14.50 -14.66 -28.56
N LEU A 434 13.47 -14.00 -28.00
CA LEU A 434 12.24 -13.70 -28.72
C LEU A 434 12.46 -12.72 -29.89
N TYR A 435 13.35 -11.74 -29.72
CA TYR A 435 13.70 -10.79 -30.78
C TYR A 435 14.50 -11.45 -31.90
N ILE A 436 15.48 -12.30 -31.57
CA ILE A 436 16.27 -13.05 -32.56
C ILE A 436 15.35 -13.96 -33.39
N TYR A 437 14.40 -14.62 -32.74
CA TYR A 437 13.40 -15.47 -33.40
C TYR A 437 12.51 -14.69 -34.38
N LYS A 438 12.05 -13.49 -34.01
CA LYS A 438 11.17 -12.65 -34.87
C LYS A 438 11.87 -12.08 -36.11
N ALA A 439 13.20 -12.07 -36.13
CA ALA A 439 13.98 -11.40 -37.18
C ALA A 439 14.82 -12.38 -38.04
N ASP A 440 14.36 -13.62 -38.20
CA ASP A 440 14.99 -14.66 -39.03
C ASP A 440 16.49 -14.88 -38.74
N GLY A 441 16.89 -14.72 -37.46
CA GLY A 441 18.26 -14.98 -37.01
C GLY A 441 19.30 -13.90 -37.37
N SER A 442 18.91 -12.76 -37.94
CA SER A 442 19.83 -11.70 -38.41
C SER A 442 19.64 -10.33 -37.72
N SER A 443 19.45 -10.29 -36.39
CA SER A 443 19.05 -9.05 -35.69
C SER A 443 19.59 -8.88 -34.26
N ASN A 444 20.87 -9.18 -34.04
CA ASN A 444 21.58 -8.59 -32.91
C ASN A 444 22.41 -7.40 -33.41
N CYS A 445 21.72 -6.30 -33.74
CA CYS A 445 22.36 -5.07 -34.18
C CYS A 445 22.12 -3.98 -33.15
N GLU A 446 22.91 -2.92 -33.24
CA GLU A 446 22.87 -1.78 -32.32
C GLU A 446 21.45 -1.23 -32.11
N TRP A 447 20.63 -1.16 -33.17
CA TRP A 447 19.24 -0.70 -33.09
C TRP A 447 18.33 -1.66 -32.31
N SER A 448 18.39 -2.96 -32.59
CA SER A 448 17.53 -3.96 -31.92
C SER A 448 17.89 -4.09 -30.43
N TYR A 449 19.17 -3.98 -30.08
CA TYR A 449 19.62 -3.90 -28.70
C TYR A 449 19.05 -2.67 -27.98
N ARG A 450 19.14 -1.47 -28.59
CA ARG A 450 18.61 -0.24 -28.00
C ARG A 450 17.11 -0.33 -27.75
N GLN A 451 16.35 -0.84 -28.72
CA GLN A 451 14.91 -1.02 -28.56
C GLN A 451 14.59 -1.97 -27.39
N ARG A 452 15.29 -3.11 -27.32
CA ARG A 452 15.08 -4.11 -26.27
C ARG A 452 15.45 -3.60 -24.89
N LEU A 453 16.60 -2.96 -24.75
CA LEU A 453 17.04 -2.36 -23.49
C LEU A 453 16.06 -1.26 -23.04
N SER A 454 15.60 -0.41 -23.95
CA SER A 454 14.60 0.63 -23.66
C SER A 454 13.28 0.02 -23.19
N GLU A 455 12.79 -1.04 -23.85
CA GLU A 455 11.58 -1.77 -23.45
C GLU A 455 11.73 -2.39 -22.05
N LEU A 456 12.88 -3.01 -21.77
CA LEU A 456 13.18 -3.61 -20.47
C LEU A 456 13.19 -2.56 -19.35
N ILE A 457 13.93 -1.46 -19.52
CA ILE A 457 14.03 -0.38 -18.53
C ILE A 457 12.66 0.24 -18.26
N ARG A 458 11.89 0.55 -19.32
CA ARG A 458 10.56 1.16 -19.21
C ARG A 458 9.52 0.21 -18.59
N SER A 459 9.77 -1.09 -18.63
CA SER A 459 8.89 -2.09 -18.00
C SER A 459 9.14 -2.27 -16.50
N LEU A 460 10.16 -1.60 -15.93
CA LEU A 460 10.44 -1.68 -14.51
C LEU A 460 9.34 -0.99 -13.69
N TYR A 461 8.76 -1.71 -12.75
CA TYR A 461 7.89 -1.16 -11.72
C TYR A 461 8.72 -0.74 -10.51
N LEU A 462 8.90 0.58 -10.33
CA LEU A 462 9.62 1.14 -9.20
C LEU A 462 8.75 2.13 -8.43
N PRO A 463 8.94 2.22 -7.10
CA PRO A 463 8.19 3.17 -6.29
C PRO A 463 8.50 4.61 -6.69
N PHE A 464 9.79 4.94 -6.87
CA PHE A 464 10.21 6.29 -7.19
C PHE A 464 10.43 6.46 -8.69
N ARG A 465 9.92 7.56 -9.23
CA ARG A 465 10.13 7.96 -10.62
C ARG A 465 11.62 8.14 -10.87
N PHE A 466 12.08 7.60 -11.99
CA PHE A 466 13.43 7.76 -12.49
C PHE A 466 13.37 8.06 -13.98
N ASP A 467 14.42 8.72 -14.47
CA ASP A 467 14.72 8.85 -15.88
C ASP A 467 16.03 8.14 -16.17
N ALA A 468 16.20 7.59 -17.37
CA ALA A 468 17.39 6.86 -17.77
C ALA A 468 17.73 7.09 -19.24
N ASP A 469 18.93 7.60 -19.47
CA ASP A 469 19.55 7.74 -20.77
C ASP A 469 20.62 6.68 -20.96
N PHE A 470 20.84 6.24 -22.19
CA PHE A 470 21.93 5.31 -22.48
C PHE A 470 22.53 5.46 -23.86
N ARG A 471 23.76 5.00 -23.98
CA ARG A 471 24.50 4.83 -25.24
C ARG A 471 25.10 3.44 -25.27
N SER A 472 25.17 2.87 -26.45
CA SER A 472 25.76 1.55 -26.67
C SER A 472 26.66 1.54 -27.91
N ASN A 473 27.63 0.65 -27.86
CA ASN A 473 28.50 0.27 -28.97
C ASN A 473 28.80 -1.22 -28.82
N LEU A 474 27.95 -2.05 -29.42
CA LEU A 474 28.03 -3.51 -29.36
C LEU A 474 29.33 -4.06 -29.97
N ASP A 475 29.83 -3.46 -31.05
CA ASP A 475 31.09 -3.89 -31.69
C ASP A 475 32.27 -3.84 -30.70
N SER A 476 32.25 -2.87 -29.79
CA SER A 476 33.24 -2.73 -28.71
C SER A 476 32.82 -3.37 -27.39
N GLY A 477 31.61 -3.92 -27.31
CA GLY A 477 31.01 -4.50 -26.10
C GLY A 477 30.75 -3.49 -24.97
N ASN A 478 30.58 -2.20 -25.28
CA ASN A 478 30.47 -1.15 -24.26
C ASN A 478 29.08 -0.52 -24.23
N VAL A 479 28.55 -0.34 -23.02
CA VAL A 479 27.28 0.35 -22.76
C VAL A 479 27.48 1.34 -21.64
N ALA A 480 26.95 2.55 -21.81
CA ALA A 480 26.94 3.58 -20.78
C ALA A 480 25.49 3.97 -20.50
N LEU A 481 25.10 3.97 -19.23
CA LEU A 481 23.79 4.43 -18.76
C LEU A 481 23.96 5.59 -17.78
N SER A 482 23.09 6.57 -17.87
CA SER A 482 22.91 7.62 -16.86
C SER A 482 21.47 7.57 -16.37
N PHE A 483 21.25 7.67 -15.06
CA PHE A 483 19.90 7.72 -14.51
C PHE A 483 19.78 8.74 -13.39
N MET A 484 18.56 9.26 -13.23
CA MET A 484 18.22 10.21 -12.18
C MET A 484 18.15 9.50 -10.83
N ALA A 485 19.02 9.90 -9.90
CA ALA A 485 19.07 9.38 -8.55
C ALA A 485 17.85 9.84 -7.75
N THR A 486 17.29 8.94 -6.95
CA THR A 486 16.27 9.29 -5.96
C THR A 486 16.92 10.07 -4.81
N GLY A 487 16.34 11.21 -4.41
CA GLY A 487 16.82 12.03 -3.30
C GLY A 487 16.51 11.44 -1.92
N ASN A 488 17.15 11.99 -0.87
CA ASN A 488 16.84 11.62 0.52
C ASN A 488 15.41 12.02 0.94
N SER A 489 14.90 13.09 0.34
CA SER A 489 13.57 13.68 0.51
C SER A 489 12.42 12.69 0.24
N MET A 490 12.66 11.73 -0.66
CA MET A 490 11.73 10.70 -1.11
C MET A 490 11.68 9.49 -0.17
N MET A 491 12.74 9.28 0.62
CA MET A 491 12.78 8.20 1.61
C MET A 491 11.78 8.47 2.76
N PRO A 492 11.24 7.42 3.39
CA PRO A 492 10.30 7.56 4.51
C PRO A 492 10.88 8.45 5.63
N ASN A 493 10.05 9.27 6.28
CA ASN A 493 10.51 9.98 7.48
C ASN A 493 10.42 9.08 8.73
N LEU A 494 9.54 8.10 8.70
CA LEU A 494 9.24 7.21 9.81
C LEU A 494 9.52 5.76 9.42
N THR A 495 9.84 4.92 10.41
CA THR A 495 9.87 3.46 10.26
C THR A 495 9.09 2.83 11.40
N TYR A 496 8.46 1.69 11.12
CA TYR A 496 7.67 0.99 12.13
C TYR A 496 8.56 0.12 13.02
N ASP A 497 8.61 0.43 14.32
CA ASP A 497 9.29 -0.38 15.31
C ASP A 497 8.33 -1.47 15.82
N CYS A 498 8.63 -2.72 15.47
CA CYS A 498 7.78 -3.86 15.82
C CYS A 498 7.76 -4.18 17.32
N VAL A 499 8.79 -3.77 18.07
CA VAL A 499 8.88 -3.96 19.53
C VAL A 499 8.04 -2.92 20.24
N LYS A 500 8.14 -1.66 19.83
CA LYS A 500 7.34 -0.56 20.39
C LYS A 500 5.91 -0.54 19.86
N LYS A 501 5.66 -1.21 18.73
CA LYS A 501 4.40 -1.18 17.97
C LYS A 501 4.01 0.25 17.60
N ASP A 502 4.99 1.06 17.23
CA ASP A 502 4.82 2.47 16.93
C ASP A 502 5.82 2.92 15.85
N PHE A 503 5.51 4.05 15.22
CA PHE A 503 6.43 4.67 14.27
C PHE A 503 7.49 5.49 14.98
N VAL A 504 8.73 5.33 14.52
CA VAL A 504 9.90 6.03 15.05
C VAL A 504 10.52 6.84 13.92
N PRO A 505 10.93 8.10 14.16
CA PRO A 505 11.60 8.90 13.14
C PRO A 505 12.93 8.28 12.71
N ILE A 506 13.15 8.26 11.40
CA ILE A 506 14.44 7.91 10.81
C ILE A 506 15.28 9.18 10.74
N SER A 507 16.50 9.13 11.28
CA SER A 507 17.43 10.24 11.17
C SER A 507 17.79 10.55 9.71
N GLU A 508 18.12 11.81 9.43
CA GLU A 508 18.57 12.23 8.10
C GLU A 508 19.78 11.42 7.60
N GLN A 509 20.72 11.11 8.49
CA GLN A 509 21.88 10.27 8.17
C GLN A 509 21.47 8.86 7.71
N ASN A 510 20.47 8.25 8.36
CA ASN A 510 19.99 6.93 7.98
C ASN A 510 19.21 6.98 6.67
N ARG A 511 18.41 8.02 6.44
CA ARG A 511 17.75 8.25 5.14
C ARG A 511 18.74 8.42 4.01
N SER A 512 19.82 9.18 4.24
CA SER A 512 20.91 9.33 3.26
C SER A 512 21.54 7.98 2.92
N LYS A 513 21.81 7.12 3.92
CA LYS A 513 22.29 5.74 3.68
C LYS A 513 21.29 4.90 2.88
N MET A 514 19.99 4.96 3.24
CA MET A 514 18.94 4.26 2.49
C MET A 514 18.92 4.71 1.03
N THR A 515 19.02 6.00 0.78
CA THR A 515 19.10 6.57 -0.57
C THR A 515 20.31 6.05 -1.34
N THR A 516 21.50 6.07 -0.74
CA THR A 516 22.71 5.52 -1.39
C THR A 516 22.53 4.05 -1.76
N ASN A 517 21.99 3.24 -0.84
CA ASN A 517 21.75 1.83 -1.07
C ASN A 517 20.71 1.59 -2.17
N TYR A 518 19.61 2.34 -2.15
CA TYR A 518 18.55 2.26 -3.15
C TYR A 518 19.09 2.57 -4.55
N ASN A 519 19.80 3.69 -4.71
CA ASN A 519 20.35 4.11 -5.99
C ASN A 519 21.45 3.16 -6.49
N LEU A 520 22.32 2.66 -5.59
CA LEU A 520 23.30 1.63 -5.94
C LEU A 520 22.59 0.38 -6.48
N ARG A 521 21.51 -0.05 -5.83
CA ARG A 521 20.75 -1.23 -6.22
C ARG A 521 20.05 -1.03 -7.56
N LEU A 522 19.47 0.14 -7.80
CA LEU A 522 18.90 0.52 -9.09
C LEU A 522 19.95 0.48 -10.20
N GLY A 523 21.15 1.01 -9.95
CA GLY A 523 22.28 0.90 -10.87
C GLY A 523 22.61 -0.56 -11.21
N LEU A 524 22.71 -1.44 -10.21
CA LEU A 524 22.93 -2.87 -10.43
C LEU A 524 21.82 -3.52 -11.26
N MET A 525 20.56 -3.13 -11.06
CA MET A 525 19.44 -3.61 -11.88
C MET A 525 19.59 -3.18 -13.34
N LEU A 526 19.88 -1.90 -13.59
CA LEU A 526 20.07 -1.37 -14.95
C LEU A 526 21.25 -2.05 -15.66
N ALA A 527 22.38 -2.26 -14.97
CA ALA A 527 23.49 -3.04 -15.50
C ALA A 527 23.09 -4.49 -15.82
N THR A 528 22.32 -5.13 -14.92
CA THR A 528 21.84 -6.50 -15.10
C THR A 528 20.97 -6.62 -16.37
N LEU A 529 20.10 -5.64 -16.62
CA LEU A 529 19.31 -5.60 -17.85
C LEU A 529 20.17 -5.39 -19.10
N ALA A 530 21.16 -4.49 -19.04
CA ALA A 530 22.09 -4.25 -20.15
C ALA A 530 22.87 -5.52 -20.53
N PHE A 531 23.46 -6.22 -19.54
CA PHE A 531 24.14 -7.49 -19.76
C PHE A 531 23.19 -8.60 -20.23
N GLY A 532 21.96 -8.63 -19.72
CA GLY A 532 20.98 -9.64 -20.11
C GLY A 532 20.40 -9.41 -21.51
N ALA A 533 20.39 -8.18 -21.99
CA ALA A 533 19.80 -7.82 -23.27
C ALA A 533 20.65 -8.29 -24.47
N SER A 534 21.96 -8.48 -24.33
CA SER A 534 22.82 -9.07 -25.37
C SER A 534 24.08 -9.67 -24.77
N GLU A 535 24.54 -10.80 -25.33
CA GLU A 535 25.78 -11.46 -24.92
C GLU A 535 27.04 -10.73 -25.37
N GLU A 536 26.93 -9.77 -26.30
CA GLU A 536 28.06 -8.99 -26.82
C GLU A 536 28.53 -7.90 -25.82
N VAL A 537 27.70 -7.57 -24.83
CA VAL A 537 28.03 -6.54 -23.82
C VAL A 537 29.04 -7.08 -22.82
N GLN A 538 30.20 -6.43 -22.75
CA GLN A 538 31.30 -6.78 -21.85
C GLN A 538 31.45 -5.78 -20.70
N ASN A 539 31.24 -4.49 -20.96
CA ASN A 539 31.38 -3.44 -19.96
C ASN A 539 30.13 -2.56 -19.90
N VAL A 540 29.66 -2.29 -18.68
CA VAL A 540 28.59 -1.34 -18.41
C VAL A 540 29.09 -0.26 -17.47
N SER A 541 29.04 0.99 -17.93
CA SER A 541 29.34 2.17 -17.11
C SER A 541 28.04 2.83 -16.66
N ILE A 542 27.95 3.20 -15.38
CA ILE A 542 26.76 3.83 -14.80
C ILE A 542 27.14 5.20 -14.24
N ARG A 543 26.37 6.22 -14.63
CA ARG A 543 26.44 7.56 -14.04
C ARG A 543 25.14 7.86 -13.29
N LEU A 544 25.25 8.48 -12.12
CA LEU A 544 24.10 8.99 -11.37
C LEU A 544 23.98 10.49 -11.60
N ASP A 545 22.78 10.94 -11.97
CA ASP A 545 22.43 12.35 -12.14
C ASP A 545 21.50 12.80 -10.99
N SER A 546 21.58 14.06 -10.54
CA SER A 546 20.64 14.62 -9.55
C SER A 546 19.41 15.21 -10.24
N ILE A 547 18.26 15.15 -9.57
CA ILE A 547 17.00 15.77 -10.03
C ILE A 547 17.01 17.31 -9.87
N GLY A 548 17.83 17.87 -8.96
CA GLY A 548 17.97 19.32 -8.75
C GLY A 548 16.85 19.98 -7.92
N LEU A 549 15.73 19.28 -7.69
CA LEU A 549 14.54 19.81 -7.02
C LEU A 549 14.77 20.07 -5.53
N GLU A 550 15.50 19.20 -4.85
CA GLU A 550 15.87 19.37 -3.44
C GLU A 550 16.81 20.55 -3.23
N GLU A 551 17.80 20.71 -4.12
CA GLU A 551 18.73 21.84 -4.09
C GLU A 551 17.98 23.16 -4.32
N MET A 552 17.00 23.18 -5.22
CA MET A 552 16.12 24.35 -5.44
C MET A 552 15.28 24.69 -4.21
N VAL A 553 14.66 23.71 -3.56
CA VAL A 553 13.88 23.92 -2.32
C VAL A 553 14.78 24.46 -1.21
N ALA A 554 15.96 23.87 -1.02
CA ALA A 554 16.92 24.33 -0.03
C ALA A 554 17.38 25.78 -0.30
N ALA A 555 17.67 26.12 -1.56
CA ALA A 555 18.04 27.48 -1.94
C ALA A 555 16.91 28.49 -1.68
N GLN A 556 15.65 28.11 -1.95
CA GLN A 556 14.49 28.95 -1.68
C GLN A 556 14.29 29.20 -0.18
N ASP A 557 14.42 28.17 0.65
CA ASP A 557 14.31 28.31 2.11
C ASP A 557 15.40 29.23 2.68
N VAL A 558 16.64 29.12 2.16
CA VAL A 558 17.74 30.04 2.52
C VAL A 558 17.42 31.48 2.10
N ALA A 559 16.91 31.69 0.90
CA ALA A 559 16.51 33.01 0.41
C ALA A 559 15.38 33.62 1.25
N MET A 560 14.35 32.84 1.59
CA MET A 560 13.26 33.27 2.46
C MET A 560 13.73 33.63 3.87
N ASN A 561 14.58 32.81 4.48
CA ASN A 561 15.15 33.10 5.80
C ASN A 561 16.00 34.38 5.78
N LYS A 562 16.72 34.64 4.69
CA LYS A 562 17.47 35.89 4.50
C LYS A 562 16.56 37.10 4.39
N ILE A 563 15.48 37.01 3.62
CA ILE A 563 14.49 38.10 3.51
C ILE A 563 13.78 38.33 4.86
N LEU A 564 13.39 37.26 5.56
CA LEU A 564 12.73 37.34 6.86
C LEU A 564 13.63 38.00 7.91
N SER A 565 14.89 37.56 7.99
CA SER A 565 15.87 38.17 8.90
C SER A 565 16.16 39.64 8.54
N GLN A 566 16.26 39.98 7.26
CA GLN A 566 16.39 41.37 6.80
C GLN A 566 15.15 42.21 7.17
N THR A 567 13.95 41.67 7.01
CA THR A 567 12.68 42.36 7.31
C THR A 567 12.51 42.55 8.81
N ILE A 568 12.83 41.53 9.63
CA ILE A 568 12.83 41.63 11.09
C ILE A 568 13.86 42.66 11.56
N ASN A 569 15.06 42.67 10.96
CA ASN A 569 16.07 43.67 11.27
C ASN A 569 15.61 45.09 10.89
N ALA A 570 15.01 45.28 9.71
CA ALA A 570 14.44 46.56 9.29
C ALA A 570 13.31 47.02 10.22
N LEU A 571 12.40 46.12 10.62
CA LEU A 571 11.34 46.39 11.60
C LEU A 571 11.91 46.73 12.99
N ASN A 572 12.95 46.02 13.44
CA ASN A 572 13.63 46.32 14.70
C ASN A 572 14.33 47.68 14.66
N HIS A 573 14.89 48.07 13.52
CA HIS A 573 15.46 49.40 13.31
C HIS A 573 14.37 50.49 13.28
N MET A 574 13.22 50.24 12.65
CA MET A 574 12.08 51.15 12.70
C MET A 574 11.50 51.30 14.11
N ASN A 575 11.40 50.22 14.87
CA ASN A 575 10.89 50.24 16.23
C ASN A 575 11.86 50.93 17.21
N LYS A 576 13.17 50.78 17.01
CA LYS A 576 14.20 51.57 17.72
C LYS A 576 14.13 53.06 17.38
N ASN A 577 13.79 53.42 16.14
CA ASN A 577 13.59 54.81 15.73
C ASN A 577 12.27 55.42 16.24
N ALA A 578 11.25 54.60 16.51
CA ALA A 578 10.01 55.03 17.20
C ALA A 578 10.21 55.26 18.71
N ALA A 579 11.28 54.70 19.30
CA ALA A 579 11.68 54.91 20.70
C ALA A 579 12.73 56.04 20.88
N ARG A 580 12.83 56.99 19.94
CA ARG A 580 13.65 58.20 20.13
C ARG A 580 12.93 59.19 21.04
N ALA A 581 13.64 59.56 22.10
CA ALA A 581 13.20 60.45 23.16
C ALA A 581 12.84 61.86 22.68
N LYS A 582 11.93 62.47 23.42
CA LYS A 582 11.50 63.86 23.37
C LYS A 582 12.71 64.80 23.47
N GLY A 583 13.25 65.25 22.34
CA GLY A 583 14.31 66.26 22.32
C GLY A 583 15.31 66.06 21.19
N ASP A 584 14.93 66.41 19.96
CA ASP A 584 15.86 66.81 18.90
C ASP A 584 15.16 67.86 18.01
N PRO A 585 15.91 68.76 17.34
CA PRO A 585 15.44 70.09 16.97
C PRO A 585 14.44 70.08 15.81
N LYS A 586 13.42 70.94 15.91
CA LYS A 586 12.57 71.34 14.78
C LYS A 586 13.33 72.35 13.91
N ASP A 587 14.11 71.87 12.95
CA ASP A 587 14.38 72.68 11.77
C ASP A 587 14.48 71.80 10.52
N GLY A 588 13.76 72.20 9.50
CA GLY A 588 13.50 71.44 8.29
C GLY A 588 14.58 71.67 7.26
N ASP A 589 15.72 71.00 7.41
CA ASP A 589 16.78 70.98 6.41
C ASP A 589 17.14 69.52 6.05
N ILE A 590 16.29 68.94 5.19
CA ILE A 590 16.61 67.70 4.48
C ILE A 590 17.21 68.13 3.14
N HIS A 591 18.54 68.25 3.10
CA HIS A 591 19.25 68.17 1.84
C HIS A 591 19.18 66.72 1.34
N GLY A 592 18.62 66.56 0.14
CA GLY A 592 18.53 65.28 -0.51
C GLY A 592 19.90 64.70 -0.82
N ASP A 593 20.11 63.46 -0.41
CA ASP A 593 21.00 62.54 -1.10
C ASP A 593 20.16 61.35 -1.55
N VAL A 594 19.75 61.40 -2.83
CA VAL A 594 18.97 60.36 -3.49
C VAL A 594 19.96 59.34 -4.06
N SER A 595 20.57 58.55 -3.19
CA SER A 595 21.51 57.51 -3.62
C SER A 595 21.60 56.32 -2.66
N SER A 596 20.50 55.88 -2.05
CA SER A 596 20.38 54.52 -1.51
C SER A 596 18.98 54.22 -0.95
N GLY A 597 18.10 53.72 -1.81
CA GLY A 597 16.82 53.17 -1.38
C GLY A 597 15.74 53.45 -2.41
N PHE A 598 15.12 52.39 -2.92
CA PHE A 598 14.08 52.39 -3.97
C PHE A 598 14.56 52.49 -5.42
N ALA A 599 15.40 51.53 -5.84
CA ALA A 599 15.52 51.16 -7.25
C ALA A 599 15.80 49.65 -7.37
N ASN A 600 14.84 48.80 -6.98
CA ASN A 600 14.72 47.45 -7.56
C ASN A 600 13.35 46.80 -7.31
N LEU A 601 12.27 47.59 -7.32
CA LEU A 601 10.91 47.07 -7.49
C LEU A 601 10.35 47.66 -8.78
N GLY A 602 10.45 46.90 -9.87
CA GLY A 602 9.75 47.18 -11.11
C GLY A 602 10.55 46.96 -12.38
N SER A 603 10.71 45.70 -12.80
CA SER A 603 10.81 45.35 -14.23
C SER A 603 10.61 43.85 -14.44
N SER A 604 9.36 43.42 -14.58
CA SER A 604 9.01 42.21 -15.33
C SER A 604 7.93 42.59 -16.33
N ALA A 605 8.35 42.91 -17.55
CA ALA A 605 7.55 42.77 -18.77
C ALA A 605 8.46 42.89 -20.02
N ASP A 606 8.67 41.73 -20.63
CA ASP A 606 8.68 41.45 -22.07
C ASP A 606 9.93 41.63 -22.98
N SER A 607 10.03 40.63 -23.87
CA SER A 607 10.71 40.54 -25.18
C SER A 607 12.21 40.17 -25.31
N SER A 608 12.41 38.88 -25.67
CA SER A 608 13.16 38.33 -26.81
C SER A 608 14.65 38.60 -27.06
N ALA A 609 15.33 37.47 -27.36
CA ALA A 609 16.42 37.25 -28.34
C ALA A 609 17.90 37.42 -27.90
N ASP A 610 18.50 36.24 -27.68
CA ASP A 610 19.75 35.74 -28.27
C ASP A 610 21.15 36.17 -27.77
N SER A 611 21.97 35.12 -27.64
CA SER A 611 23.45 35.06 -27.61
C SER A 611 24.24 35.42 -26.34
N THR A 612 25.19 34.52 -26.05
CA THR A 612 26.43 34.65 -25.23
C THR A 612 26.36 34.16 -23.77
N SER A 613 26.60 32.86 -23.58
CA SER A 613 26.98 32.26 -22.29
C SER A 613 28.44 31.82 -22.33
N ASP A 614 29.34 32.73 -21.98
CA ASP A 614 30.72 32.45 -21.56
C ASP A 614 31.12 33.61 -20.63
N SER A 615 31.25 33.33 -19.32
CA SER A 615 32.01 34.13 -18.30
C SER A 615 31.51 34.01 -16.84
N LEU A 616 31.00 32.85 -16.39
CA LEU A 616 30.66 32.67 -14.96
C LEU A 616 31.15 31.32 -14.38
N VAL A 617 32.34 30.87 -14.76
CA VAL A 617 33.01 29.71 -14.12
C VAL A 617 34.32 30.11 -13.40
N GLU A 618 34.75 31.37 -13.47
CA GLU A 618 36.11 31.76 -13.07
C GLU A 618 36.19 32.55 -11.75
N SER A 619 35.33 32.28 -10.77
CA SER A 619 35.37 32.98 -9.47
C SER A 619 35.27 32.11 -8.21
N ILE A 620 35.43 30.79 -8.32
CA ILE A 620 35.35 29.87 -7.15
C ILE A 620 36.65 29.06 -6.91
N VAL A 621 37.68 29.16 -7.77
CA VAL A 621 38.90 28.34 -7.61
C VAL A 621 40.00 29.00 -6.76
N GLU A 622 39.81 30.21 -6.25
CA GLU A 622 40.91 30.99 -5.65
C GLU A 622 40.97 31.04 -4.11
N ASN A 623 40.58 29.99 -3.40
CA ASN A 623 40.87 29.89 -1.96
C ASN A 623 40.99 28.43 -1.52
N LEU A 624 42.18 27.83 -1.68
CA LEU A 624 42.80 26.84 -0.77
C LEU A 624 44.11 26.30 -1.37
N GLU A 625 45.11 27.17 -1.53
CA GLU A 625 46.51 26.77 -1.58
C GLU A 625 47.29 27.66 -0.61
N ASP A 626 47.63 27.13 0.57
CA ASP A 626 48.96 27.28 1.16
C ASP A 626 49.05 26.56 2.52
N THR A 627 49.80 25.45 2.55
CA THR A 627 50.83 25.15 3.57
C THR A 627 51.61 23.89 3.20
N SER A 628 52.62 24.10 2.34
CA SER A 628 54.00 23.59 2.42
C SER A 628 54.32 22.30 3.21
N ALA A 629 54.55 21.23 2.45
CA ALA A 629 55.80 20.46 2.27
C ALA A 629 56.81 20.25 3.42
N SER A 630 57.21 18.99 3.63
CA SER A 630 58.59 18.43 3.39
C SER A 630 58.76 17.06 4.07
N ASN A 631 58.90 15.97 3.30
CA ASN A 631 60.14 15.29 2.84
C ASN A 631 60.52 14.05 3.67
N SER A 632 60.49 12.86 3.06
CA SER A 632 61.69 12.19 2.49
C SER A 632 61.55 10.66 2.42
N ASP A 633 61.66 10.19 1.18
CA ASP A 633 62.21 8.93 0.63
C ASP A 633 62.85 7.88 1.57
N ASN A 634 62.52 6.60 1.36
CA ASN A 634 63.39 5.72 0.54
C ASN A 634 62.87 4.27 0.38
N SER A 635 62.72 3.91 -0.89
CA SER A 635 63.23 2.71 -1.58
C SER A 635 63.19 1.29 -0.94
N ALA A 636 62.59 0.40 -1.73
CA ALA A 636 63.20 -0.83 -2.30
C ALA A 636 62.95 -2.20 -1.65
N ASN A 637 62.36 -3.04 -2.52
CA ASN A 637 62.73 -4.42 -2.85
C ASN A 637 62.15 -5.59 -2.02
N GLY A 638 61.45 -6.48 -2.75
CA GLY A 638 61.93 -7.85 -2.86
C GLY A 638 60.94 -8.98 -2.54
N ASN A 639 60.66 -9.76 -3.58
CA ASN A 639 60.40 -11.21 -3.59
C ASN A 639 58.97 -11.76 -3.42
N ARG A 640 58.40 -12.08 -4.59
CA ARG A 640 58.00 -13.43 -5.05
C ARG A 640 57.96 -14.56 -4.01
N SER A 641 56.84 -15.27 -4.00
CA SER A 641 56.83 -16.74 -4.03
C SER A 641 55.53 -17.25 -4.66
N ASP A 642 55.68 -17.97 -5.78
CA ASP A 642 54.70 -18.90 -6.30
C ASP A 642 54.39 -20.01 -5.28
N ASN A 643 53.14 -20.46 -5.22
CA ASN A 643 52.86 -21.88 -5.11
C ASN A 643 51.41 -22.21 -5.49
N SER A 644 51.29 -22.94 -6.59
CA SER A 644 50.16 -23.78 -6.94
C SER A 644 49.91 -24.84 -5.87
N ASN A 645 48.65 -25.10 -5.52
CA ASN A 645 48.12 -26.47 -5.60
C ASN A 645 46.60 -26.55 -5.45
N SER A 646 46.07 -27.39 -6.33
CA SER A 646 44.72 -27.93 -6.38
C SER A 646 44.29 -28.61 -5.08
N SER A 647 43.00 -28.49 -4.76
CA SER A 647 42.23 -29.63 -4.27
C SER A 647 40.74 -29.39 -4.48
N ASN A 648 40.18 -30.19 -5.40
CA ASN A 648 38.77 -30.56 -5.44
C ASN A 648 38.27 -30.91 -4.03
N SER A 649 37.11 -30.36 -3.66
CA SER A 649 36.21 -31.03 -2.74
C SER A 649 34.81 -30.99 -3.34
N ASP A 650 34.43 -32.12 -3.92
CA ASP A 650 33.05 -32.48 -4.21
C ASP A 650 32.20 -32.29 -2.94
N SER A 651 31.17 -31.46 -3.03
CA SER A 651 30.05 -31.51 -2.10
C SER A 651 28.76 -31.67 -2.91
N ASN A 652 28.42 -32.93 -3.16
CA ASN A 652 27.06 -33.37 -3.36
C ASN A 652 26.18 -32.81 -2.23
N ASN A 653 25.27 -31.89 -2.54
CA ASN A 653 24.10 -31.66 -1.74
C ASN A 653 22.87 -31.69 -2.65
N SER A 654 22.21 -32.84 -2.62
CA SER A 654 20.87 -33.04 -3.15
C SER A 654 19.93 -32.01 -2.52
N ALA A 655 19.52 -31.01 -3.29
CA ALA A 655 18.42 -30.13 -2.93
C ALA A 655 17.15 -30.98 -2.80
N LYS A 656 16.78 -31.32 -1.57
CA LYS A 656 15.40 -31.69 -1.27
C LYS A 656 14.58 -30.40 -1.37
N ASN A 657 13.60 -30.41 -2.27
CA ASN A 657 12.48 -29.47 -2.26
C ASN A 657 11.83 -29.48 -0.88
N GLU A 658 12.25 -28.58 -0.01
CA GLU A 658 11.45 -28.18 1.15
C GLU A 658 10.47 -27.12 0.69
N ASP A 659 9.20 -27.34 1.03
CA ASP A 659 8.08 -26.45 0.74
C ASP A 659 8.36 -25.06 1.32
N PRO A 660 8.57 -24.02 0.48
CA PRO A 660 8.91 -22.68 0.92
C PRO A 660 7.80 -22.02 1.76
N MET A 661 6.59 -22.60 1.78
CA MET A 661 5.46 -22.11 2.58
C MET A 661 5.54 -22.51 4.07
N ALA A 662 6.42 -23.44 4.44
CA ALA A 662 6.52 -23.91 5.83
C ALA A 662 7.05 -22.84 6.81
N ALA A 663 7.80 -21.84 6.32
CA ALA A 663 8.39 -20.77 7.12
C ALA A 663 7.33 -19.77 7.66
N PHE A 664 6.19 -19.63 6.99
CA PHE A 664 5.11 -18.71 7.40
C PHE A 664 4.18 -19.28 8.47
N SER A 665 4.39 -20.53 8.90
CA SER A 665 3.57 -21.22 9.90
C SER A 665 4.08 -21.11 11.34
N LYS A 666 5.24 -20.47 11.57
CA LYS A 666 5.87 -20.38 12.89
C LYS A 666 6.21 -18.95 13.27
N SER A 667 5.87 -18.58 14.50
CA SER A 667 6.25 -17.31 15.10
C SER A 667 7.79 -17.16 15.09
N PRO A 668 8.34 -16.01 14.65
CA PRO A 668 9.78 -15.84 14.55
C PRO A 668 10.44 -15.88 15.93
N SER A 669 11.45 -16.74 16.08
CA SER A 669 12.34 -16.75 17.24
C SER A 669 13.43 -15.69 17.06
N ILE A 670 13.51 -14.75 17.99
CA ILE A 670 14.54 -13.71 18.05
C ILE A 670 15.90 -14.38 18.24
N ILE A 671 16.81 -14.20 17.28
CA ILE A 671 18.23 -14.55 17.45
C ILE A 671 19.01 -13.23 17.50
N PRO A 672 19.74 -12.94 18.58
CA PRO A 672 20.57 -11.74 18.67
C PRO A 672 21.82 -11.89 17.78
N LEU A 673 22.14 -10.82 17.06
CA LEU A 673 23.35 -10.66 16.24
C LEU A 673 24.62 -10.82 17.10
N LEU A 674 25.50 -11.73 16.69
CA LEU A 674 26.89 -11.77 17.12
C LEU A 674 27.78 -11.42 15.93
N THR A 675 28.53 -10.33 16.12
CA THR A 675 29.64 -9.83 15.33
C THR A 675 30.75 -10.87 15.17
N VAL A 676 31.28 -11.02 13.94
CA VAL A 676 32.70 -10.88 13.59
C VAL A 676 32.78 -10.32 12.19
#